data_AF-G1XLL9-F1
#
_entry.id   AF-G1XLL9-F1
#
_cell.length_a   1.000
_cell.length_b   1.000
_cell.length_c   1.000
_cell.angle_alpha   90.00
_cell.angle_beta   90.00
_cell.angle_gamma   90.00
#
_symmetry.space_group_name_H-M   'P 1'
#
loop_
_entity.id
_entity.type
_entity.pdbx_description
1 polymer ?
#
loop_
_entity_poly.entity_id
_entity_poly.type
_entity_poly.pdbx_seq_one_letter_code
_entity_poly.pdbx_strand_id
1 'polypeptide(L)'
;MEHLLLVDTTLFPPVIFPLIGEQWDGGSFDEYPQRRQFDTTTQKFYAEDVETSPDAPYAFYQTWLYLGLVSDAFLCEDPNEVFLRHDDETGGLVLTTERLGEVVNHWKATLDSMDLPGKVAELIRSIKAIRKVHDQLMEVNVPNGSDLIWAEEITSVGGTVRFAIALLCDALGYSISSMCGPNLDPQIEKYNSKWSREEEIPYPSYPYFRWIIGDVLDEAMDRSLLCPVEKAQLANSSPAFLCYLLSLPETNRYEGQHGDCTSTHCVGNNIDEETYVTKHVDESCDCEHDGPDVEDVKKCLRDGNIPSLTISIVDGEYQGMKVKPQKVEQASIWRFHQGKSGLAKSLDYIALSHVWSDGLGNPRANTLPRCQLKRLAYYTNYTIKDGRARGVKGNFEKAFSKKHSFAKRAGTVWEQNGDFECALWTDTLCVPLEPEYRKLAIKTMNQVYRQARYIMVLDASIARHDFATDEELMGRVVLSTWMRRVWTLQEAIIGMEKLSICSKDQVVDHTDALERLRVVVNEGDRSLINGVLESVAILGDDGFAGLNGAVSIMEFNYKGSKVLEDGQTSREKQLEQEQFVLFMEHLWTLVGRRATTKEEDRVLVACNIMYKDVGKVLKGKGHTGRMIGLLDQLEEVPAGTIFRSGERVPIDGYRWACHTFKLGAWGRFDFGNPGRVTPQGLLVRFAGFILPEKPTQPDFPLMVQSAAGDEFRLITCSYPNNTGTALTPEDWSEAIQRTPNNLAILQSDGGTFIHSMFLKDGGTVPCEQRRAILVSITEERGETIYCRYESFVWLSKAPGPEYEPLLQTTYPTVVTNDPRPASQQWCVA
;
A
#
# COMPACT_ATOMS: atom_id res chain seq x y z
N MET A 1 24.03 13.80 -5.02
CA MET A 1 22.64 14.31 -4.98
C MET A 1 22.43 15.09 -3.68
N GLU A 2 22.36 16.40 -3.78
CA GLU A 2 22.45 17.39 -2.71
C GLU A 2 21.07 17.80 -2.16
N HIS A 3 20.00 17.59 -2.94
CA HIS A 3 18.63 17.87 -2.49
C HIS A 3 18.10 16.88 -1.44
N LEU A 4 18.81 15.76 -1.21
CA LEU A 4 18.40 14.75 -0.23
C LEU A 4 18.65 15.26 1.19
N LEU A 5 17.63 15.15 2.03
CA LEU A 5 17.79 15.37 3.46
C LEU A 5 18.36 14.09 4.07
N LEU A 6 19.61 14.16 4.56
CA LEU A 6 20.27 13.05 5.25
C LEU A 6 20.56 13.47 6.70
N VAL A 7 20.25 12.59 7.66
CA VAL A 7 20.47 12.83 9.08
C VAL A 7 21.92 12.51 9.46
N ASP A 8 22.42 11.37 9.02
CA ASP A 8 23.81 10.96 9.20
C ASP A 8 24.44 10.53 7.87
N THR A 9 25.34 11.35 7.35
CA THR A 9 26.05 11.11 6.08
C THR A 9 27.13 10.04 6.20
N THR A 10 27.45 9.55 7.40
CA THR A 10 28.37 8.41 7.59
C THR A 10 27.64 7.08 7.39
N LEU A 11 26.35 7.03 7.74
CA LEU A 11 25.48 5.86 7.52
C LEU A 11 25.03 5.76 6.06
N PHE A 12 24.74 6.91 5.45
CA PHE A 12 24.39 7.01 4.04
C PHE A 12 25.22 8.11 3.36
N PRO A 13 26.38 7.78 2.77
CA PRO A 13 27.25 8.77 2.14
C PRO A 13 26.57 9.41 0.92
N PRO A 14 26.79 10.71 0.67
CA PRO A 14 26.28 11.37 -0.52
C PRO A 14 26.74 10.65 -1.79
N VAL A 15 25.80 10.10 -2.55
CA VAL A 15 26.10 9.40 -3.80
C VAL A 15 26.42 10.43 -4.90
N ILE A 16 27.56 10.26 -5.54
CA ILE A 16 27.98 11.00 -6.73
C ILE A 16 27.59 10.17 -7.95
N PHE A 17 26.86 10.78 -8.89
CA PHE A 17 26.37 10.11 -10.07
C PHE A 17 27.11 10.64 -11.31
N PRO A 18 27.95 9.84 -11.98
CA PRO A 18 28.64 10.29 -13.18
C PRO A 18 27.66 10.55 -14.33
N LEU A 19 27.96 11.55 -15.16
CA LEU A 19 27.34 11.67 -16.48
C LEU A 19 28.00 10.64 -17.41
N ILE A 20 27.31 9.54 -17.64
CA ILE A 20 27.69 8.53 -18.64
C ILE A 20 27.06 8.83 -20.01
N GLY A 21 25.98 9.61 -20.02
CA GLY A 21 25.32 10.12 -21.20
C GLY A 21 26.07 11.26 -21.87
N GLU A 22 25.38 11.94 -22.76
CA GLU A 22 25.85 13.16 -23.39
C GLU A 22 25.15 14.38 -22.76
N GLN A 23 25.63 15.56 -23.11
CA GLN A 23 24.95 16.80 -22.74
C GLN A 23 23.63 16.91 -23.51
N TRP A 24 22.63 17.52 -22.88
CA TRP A 24 21.33 17.76 -23.50
C TRP A 24 21.47 18.64 -24.74
N ASP A 25 20.78 18.24 -25.83
CA ASP A 25 20.86 18.89 -27.14
C ASP A 25 19.96 20.12 -27.28
N GLY A 26 19.13 20.42 -26.28
CA GLY A 26 18.18 21.53 -26.28
C GLY A 26 16.93 21.30 -27.13
N GLY A 27 16.73 20.10 -27.69
CA GLY A 27 15.57 19.78 -28.51
C GLY A 27 14.34 19.36 -27.71
N SER A 28 13.26 18.95 -28.39
CA SER A 28 12.03 18.45 -27.74
C SER A 28 12.27 17.16 -26.95
N PHE A 29 11.69 17.05 -25.75
CA PHE A 29 11.74 15.82 -24.95
C PHE A 29 11.07 14.64 -25.67
N ASP A 30 9.94 14.85 -26.32
CA ASP A 30 9.19 13.75 -26.94
C ASP A 30 9.84 13.19 -28.21
N GLU A 31 10.59 14.04 -28.92
CA GLU A 31 11.24 13.68 -30.19
C GLU A 31 12.68 13.17 -30.01
N TYR A 32 13.21 13.15 -28.77
CA TYR A 32 14.60 12.75 -28.51
C TYR A 32 14.93 11.34 -28.99
N PRO A 33 14.10 10.30 -28.78
CA PRO A 33 14.37 8.96 -29.31
C PRO A 33 14.52 8.93 -30.82
N GLN A 34 13.67 9.68 -31.55
CA GLN A 34 13.74 9.75 -33.02
C GLN A 34 15.00 10.49 -33.47
N ARG A 35 15.38 11.58 -32.80
CA ARG A 35 16.62 12.31 -33.09
C ARG A 35 17.86 11.43 -32.92
N ARG A 36 17.84 10.53 -31.94
CA ARG A 36 18.94 9.59 -31.64
C ARG A 36 18.77 8.23 -32.30
N GLN A 37 17.75 8.04 -33.13
CA GLN A 37 17.46 6.78 -33.82
C GLN A 37 17.39 5.58 -32.86
N PHE A 38 16.81 5.82 -31.67
CA PHE A 38 16.60 4.85 -30.62
C PHE A 38 15.14 4.42 -30.57
N ASP A 39 14.91 3.11 -30.52
CA ASP A 39 13.58 2.56 -30.33
C ASP A 39 13.35 2.19 -28.87
N THR A 40 12.45 2.92 -28.24
CA THR A 40 12.07 2.73 -26.83
C THR A 40 11.38 1.40 -26.57
N THR A 41 10.90 0.71 -27.61
CA THR A 41 10.25 -0.59 -27.53
C THR A 41 11.26 -1.73 -27.52
N THR A 42 12.19 -1.72 -28.49
CA THR A 42 13.24 -2.75 -28.60
C THR A 42 14.48 -2.43 -27.75
N GLN A 43 14.56 -1.19 -27.26
CA GLN A 43 15.68 -0.60 -26.53
C GLN A 43 17.00 -0.67 -27.28
N LYS A 44 16.95 -0.51 -28.61
CA LYS A 44 18.10 -0.58 -29.49
C LYS A 44 18.22 0.67 -30.35
N PHE A 45 19.47 0.99 -30.67
CA PHE A 45 19.79 1.93 -31.72
C PHE A 45 19.72 1.24 -33.08
N TYR A 46 19.19 1.94 -34.08
CA TYR A 46 19.18 1.47 -35.47
C TYR A 46 20.27 2.08 -36.34
N ALA A 47 21.03 3.04 -35.80
CA ALA A 47 22.19 3.60 -36.48
C ALA A 47 23.38 2.62 -36.42
N GLU A 48 24.08 2.46 -37.54
CA GLU A 48 25.19 1.49 -37.69
C GLU A 48 26.44 1.83 -36.85
N ASP A 49 26.61 3.09 -36.43
CA ASP A 49 27.81 3.61 -35.75
C ASP A 49 27.63 3.86 -34.23
N VAL A 50 26.59 3.31 -33.60
CA VAL A 50 26.33 3.54 -32.16
C VAL A 50 27.06 2.53 -31.29
N GLU A 51 27.54 2.99 -30.12
CA GLU A 51 28.12 2.15 -29.10
C GLU A 51 27.15 1.02 -28.70
N THR A 52 27.61 -0.23 -28.83
CA THR A 52 26.82 -1.44 -28.53
C THR A 52 27.09 -1.98 -27.13
N SER A 53 27.69 -1.18 -26.25
CA SER A 53 27.95 -1.59 -24.88
C SER A 53 26.62 -1.80 -24.13
N PRO A 54 26.60 -2.70 -23.13
CA PRO A 54 25.42 -2.88 -22.27
C PRO A 54 24.97 -1.59 -21.58
N ASP A 55 25.88 -0.61 -21.44
CA ASP A 55 25.62 0.68 -20.78
C ASP A 55 25.08 1.77 -21.71
N ALA A 56 25.20 1.61 -23.03
CA ALA A 56 24.78 2.63 -24.01
C ALA A 56 23.27 3.00 -23.92
N PRO A 57 22.33 2.06 -23.72
CA PRO A 57 20.93 2.42 -23.46
C PRO A 57 20.75 3.23 -22.18
N TYR A 58 21.49 2.94 -21.12
CA TYR A 58 21.42 3.71 -19.87
C TYR A 58 21.98 5.12 -20.03
N ALA A 59 23.05 5.29 -20.80
CA ALA A 59 23.58 6.61 -21.15
C ALA A 59 22.55 7.46 -21.92
N PHE A 60 21.82 6.82 -22.85
CA PHE A 60 20.70 7.45 -23.54
C PHE A 60 19.58 7.85 -22.59
N TYR A 61 19.13 6.94 -21.72
CA TYR A 61 18.07 7.25 -20.74
C TYR A 61 18.49 8.30 -19.72
N GLN A 62 19.75 8.32 -19.28
CA GLN A 62 20.27 9.35 -18.40
C GLN A 62 20.13 10.73 -19.06
N THR A 63 20.56 10.86 -20.32
CA THR A 63 20.45 12.13 -21.04
C THR A 63 18.99 12.53 -21.24
N TRP A 64 18.17 11.59 -21.70
CA TRP A 64 16.78 11.85 -22.05
C TRP A 64 15.88 12.11 -20.84
N LEU A 65 15.80 11.13 -19.93
CA LEU A 65 14.84 11.09 -18.83
C LEU A 65 15.31 11.89 -17.61
N TYR A 66 16.58 12.32 -17.56
CA TYR A 66 17.09 13.23 -16.54
C TYR A 66 17.12 14.67 -17.06
N LEU A 67 18.02 14.99 -18.01
CA LEU A 67 18.26 16.36 -18.47
C LEU A 67 17.13 16.87 -19.37
N GLY A 68 16.65 16.03 -20.29
CA GLY A 68 15.51 16.37 -21.15
C GLY A 68 14.21 16.59 -20.37
N LEU A 69 13.99 15.82 -19.30
CA LEU A 69 12.83 15.98 -18.43
C LEU A 69 12.80 17.37 -17.78
N VAL A 70 13.89 17.80 -17.15
CA VAL A 70 13.93 19.12 -16.47
C VAL A 70 13.89 20.28 -17.47
N SER A 71 14.50 20.12 -18.64
CA SER A 71 14.49 21.13 -19.70
C SER A 71 13.08 21.40 -20.19
N ASP A 72 12.40 20.34 -20.64
CA ASP A 72 11.08 20.51 -21.23
C ASP A 72 10.01 20.64 -20.16
N ALA A 73 9.85 19.66 -19.25
CA ALA A 73 8.70 19.58 -18.36
C ALA A 73 8.72 20.56 -17.17
N PHE A 74 9.89 21.13 -16.85
CA PHE A 74 10.09 22.06 -15.73
C PHE A 74 10.72 23.39 -16.15
N LEU A 75 10.75 23.67 -17.46
CA LEU A 75 11.16 24.95 -18.03
C LEU A 75 12.59 25.37 -17.62
N CYS A 76 13.50 24.41 -17.48
CA CYS A 76 14.91 24.70 -17.23
C CYS A 76 15.61 25.11 -18.54
N GLU A 77 16.00 26.39 -18.65
CA GLU A 77 16.60 26.94 -19.88
C GLU A 77 17.89 26.23 -20.31
N ASP A 78 18.82 26.03 -19.36
CA ASP A 78 20.07 25.29 -19.61
C ASP A 78 20.28 24.18 -18.56
N PRO A 79 19.78 22.95 -18.83
CA PRO A 79 19.97 21.85 -17.89
C PRO A 79 21.43 21.42 -17.77
N ASN A 80 22.28 21.67 -18.77
CA ASN A 80 23.69 21.30 -18.71
C ASN A 80 24.43 22.18 -17.72
N GLU A 81 24.14 23.49 -17.68
CA GLU A 81 24.70 24.40 -16.67
C GLU A 81 24.19 24.10 -15.26
N VAL A 82 22.91 23.75 -15.13
CA VAL A 82 22.23 23.65 -13.83
C VAL A 82 22.43 22.29 -13.15
N PHE A 83 22.48 21.20 -13.93
CA PHE A 83 22.49 19.82 -13.41
C PHE A 83 23.80 19.08 -13.65
N LEU A 84 24.81 19.70 -14.26
CA LEU A 84 26.14 19.11 -14.41
C LEU A 84 27.19 19.94 -13.68
N ARG A 85 28.14 19.25 -13.03
CA ARG A 85 29.35 19.87 -12.50
C ARG A 85 30.55 18.97 -12.73
N HIS A 86 31.74 19.51 -12.55
CA HIS A 86 32.94 18.68 -12.51
C HIS A 86 33.08 18.08 -11.12
N ASP A 87 33.46 16.82 -11.08
CA ASP A 87 33.82 16.12 -9.86
C ASP A 87 35.19 16.60 -9.35
N ASP A 88 35.29 16.92 -8.07
CA ASP A 88 36.50 17.51 -7.50
C ASP A 88 37.69 16.54 -7.48
N GLU A 89 37.43 15.23 -7.45
CA GLU A 89 38.46 14.19 -7.37
C GLU A 89 38.89 13.68 -8.75
N THR A 90 37.92 13.39 -9.61
CA THR A 90 38.15 12.74 -10.91
C THR A 90 38.22 13.73 -12.07
N GLY A 91 37.67 14.94 -11.90
CA GLY A 91 37.51 15.92 -12.98
C GLY A 91 36.49 15.54 -14.05
N GLY A 92 35.78 14.41 -13.90
CA GLY A 92 34.70 14.00 -14.80
C GLY A 92 33.42 14.80 -14.58
N LEU A 93 32.51 14.79 -15.56
CA LEU A 93 31.19 15.38 -15.38
C LEU A 93 30.32 14.47 -14.51
N VAL A 94 29.65 15.06 -13.52
CA VAL A 94 28.72 14.39 -12.61
C VAL A 94 27.40 15.16 -12.55
N LEU A 95 26.32 14.44 -12.26
CA LEU A 95 25.01 15.02 -12.02
C LEU A 95 24.99 15.72 -10.66
N THR A 96 24.37 16.90 -10.60
CA THR A 96 24.14 17.65 -9.37
C THR A 96 22.70 18.16 -9.29
N THR A 97 22.23 18.38 -8.07
CA THR A 97 20.89 18.90 -7.75
C THR A 97 20.95 20.11 -6.83
N GLU A 98 22.12 20.73 -6.66
CA GLU A 98 22.33 21.91 -5.82
C GLU A 98 21.35 23.04 -6.16
N ARG A 99 21.07 23.23 -7.46
CA ARG A 99 20.18 24.28 -7.98
C ARG A 99 18.76 23.80 -8.29
N LEU A 100 18.38 22.57 -7.92
CA LEU A 100 17.04 22.03 -8.20
C LEU A 100 15.93 22.91 -7.61
N GLY A 101 16.14 23.46 -6.41
CA GLY A 101 15.19 24.36 -5.77
C GLY A 101 14.94 25.65 -6.58
N GLU A 102 15.95 26.18 -7.25
CA GLU A 102 15.80 27.36 -8.12
C GLU A 102 14.90 27.06 -9.31
N VAL A 103 15.11 25.91 -9.97
CA VAL A 103 14.31 25.46 -11.13
C VAL A 103 12.85 25.26 -10.72
N VAL A 104 12.59 24.55 -9.62
CA VAL A 104 11.23 24.31 -9.13
C VAL A 104 10.53 25.61 -8.77
N ASN A 105 11.22 26.55 -8.10
CA ASN A 105 10.63 27.83 -7.72
C ASN A 105 10.33 28.70 -8.93
N HIS A 106 11.21 28.71 -9.93
CA HIS A 106 10.97 29.39 -11.20
C HIS A 106 9.76 28.80 -11.93
N TRP A 107 9.70 27.48 -12.06
CA TRP A 107 8.56 26.76 -12.67
C TRP A 107 7.23 27.09 -11.97
N LYS A 108 7.18 27.03 -10.63
CA LYS A 108 6.00 27.41 -9.84
C LYS A 108 5.58 28.87 -10.10
N ALA A 109 6.52 29.80 -10.08
CA ALA A 109 6.25 31.21 -10.34
C ALA A 109 5.71 31.44 -11.76
N THR A 110 6.25 30.73 -12.75
CA THR A 110 5.76 30.77 -14.13
C THR A 110 4.33 30.25 -14.21
N LEU A 111 4.01 29.11 -13.60
CA LEU A 111 2.64 28.59 -13.53
C LEU A 111 1.65 29.56 -12.87
N ASP A 112 2.06 30.19 -11.76
CA ASP A 112 1.21 31.14 -11.03
C ASP A 112 0.97 32.45 -11.81
N SER A 113 1.79 32.74 -12.81
CA SER A 113 1.60 33.87 -13.73
C SER A 113 0.63 33.58 -14.88
N MET A 114 0.30 32.31 -15.14
CA MET A 114 -0.62 31.89 -16.20
C MET A 114 -2.09 32.09 -15.81
N ASP A 115 -2.97 32.11 -16.82
CA ASP A 115 -4.40 31.92 -16.55
C ASP A 115 -4.70 30.47 -16.13
N LEU A 116 -5.87 30.24 -15.53
CA LEU A 116 -6.18 28.92 -14.97
C LEU A 116 -6.15 27.79 -16.04
N PRO A 117 -6.70 27.96 -17.26
CA PRO A 117 -6.56 26.95 -18.31
C PRO A 117 -5.11 26.69 -18.71
N GLY A 118 -4.28 27.72 -18.87
CA GLY A 118 -2.85 27.59 -19.18
C GLY A 118 -2.09 26.87 -18.07
N LYS A 119 -2.31 27.27 -16.82
CA LYS A 119 -1.74 26.61 -15.62
C LYS A 119 -2.09 25.13 -15.57
N VAL A 120 -3.36 24.77 -15.81
CA VAL A 120 -3.80 23.36 -15.82
C VAL A 120 -3.19 22.59 -16.98
N ALA A 121 -3.13 23.17 -18.18
CA ALA A 121 -2.54 22.53 -19.35
C ALA A 121 -1.04 22.24 -19.14
N GLU A 122 -0.31 23.19 -18.58
CA GLU A 122 1.11 23.06 -18.30
C GLU A 122 1.40 22.06 -17.18
N LEU A 123 0.61 22.06 -16.09
CA LEU A 123 0.66 21.01 -15.07
C LEU A 123 0.43 19.62 -15.65
N ILE A 124 -0.56 19.46 -16.54
CA ILE A 124 -0.83 18.18 -17.21
C ILE A 124 0.34 17.75 -18.09
N ARG A 125 1.03 18.70 -18.73
CA ARG A 125 2.25 18.43 -19.51
C ARG A 125 3.35 17.86 -18.61
N SER A 126 3.65 18.50 -17.48
CA SER A 126 4.63 17.99 -16.51
C SER A 126 4.24 16.61 -15.94
N ILE A 127 2.95 16.39 -15.64
CA ILE A 127 2.43 15.09 -15.17
C ILE A 127 2.66 14.00 -16.23
N LYS A 128 2.37 14.29 -17.51
CA LYS A 128 2.58 13.35 -18.62
C LYS A 128 4.05 13.00 -18.80
N ALA A 129 4.95 13.98 -18.70
CA ALA A 129 6.38 13.75 -18.82
C ALA A 129 6.91 12.83 -17.71
N ILE A 130 6.55 13.07 -16.44
CA ILE A 130 6.97 12.16 -15.35
C ILE A 130 6.33 10.77 -15.49
N ARG A 131 5.06 10.67 -15.91
CA ARG A 131 4.43 9.36 -16.19
C ARG A 131 5.18 8.59 -17.29
N LYS A 132 5.62 9.29 -18.33
CA LYS A 132 6.46 8.69 -19.38
C LYS A 132 7.77 8.16 -18.79
N VAL A 133 8.44 8.93 -17.93
CA VAL A 133 9.66 8.44 -17.25
C VAL A 133 9.37 7.21 -16.38
N HIS A 134 8.30 7.25 -15.58
CA HIS A 134 7.84 6.12 -14.77
C HIS A 134 7.63 4.85 -15.62
N ASP A 135 6.91 4.96 -16.74
CA ASP A 135 6.60 3.84 -17.61
C ASP A 135 7.85 3.25 -18.28
N GLN A 136 8.85 4.09 -18.58
CA GLN A 136 10.16 3.62 -19.06
C GLN A 136 10.98 2.95 -17.94
N LEU A 137 10.96 3.48 -16.72
CA LEU A 137 11.75 2.96 -15.60
C LEU A 137 11.19 1.70 -14.96
N MET A 138 9.87 1.50 -14.96
CA MET A 138 9.26 0.38 -14.24
C MET A 138 9.43 -0.97 -14.96
N GLU A 139 9.82 -1.00 -16.25
CA GLU A 139 9.91 -2.23 -17.06
C GLU A 139 8.65 -3.13 -17.06
N VAL A 140 7.56 -2.68 -16.43
CA VAL A 140 6.30 -3.41 -16.32
C VAL A 140 5.57 -3.23 -17.64
N ASN A 141 5.97 -3.97 -18.67
CA ASN A 141 5.16 -4.19 -19.89
C ASN A 141 5.70 -5.34 -20.77
N VAL A 142 6.27 -6.42 -20.20
CA VAL A 142 6.61 -7.60 -21.01
C VAL A 142 6.19 -8.91 -20.31
N PRO A 143 5.54 -9.86 -21.03
CA PRO A 143 4.88 -11.02 -20.41
C PRO A 143 5.84 -12.20 -20.15
N ASN A 144 7.05 -12.15 -20.70
CA ASN A 144 8.08 -13.17 -20.58
C ASN A 144 9.32 -12.60 -19.89
N GLY A 145 9.55 -12.99 -18.64
CA GLY A 145 10.75 -12.58 -17.91
C GLY A 145 12.06 -13.00 -18.59
N SER A 146 12.04 -14.05 -19.41
CA SER A 146 13.20 -14.55 -20.17
C SER A 146 13.55 -13.75 -21.43
N ASP A 147 12.64 -12.88 -21.90
CA ASP A 147 12.83 -12.05 -23.11
C ASP A 147 13.13 -10.58 -22.78
N LEU A 148 13.16 -10.24 -21.49
CA LEU A 148 13.74 -9.00 -21.01
C LEU A 148 15.26 -9.11 -21.21
N ILE A 149 15.83 -8.26 -22.08
CA ILE A 149 17.28 -8.04 -22.14
C ILE A 149 17.82 -7.58 -20.75
N TRP A 150 16.94 -7.22 -19.81
CA TRP A 150 17.23 -6.71 -18.48
C TRP A 150 16.92 -7.64 -17.29
N ALA A 151 16.38 -8.84 -17.49
CA ALA A 151 15.96 -9.67 -16.36
C ALA A 151 17.06 -10.51 -15.71
N GLU A 152 18.21 -10.69 -16.36
CA GLU A 152 19.28 -11.49 -15.76
C GLU A 152 20.52 -10.69 -15.35
N GLU A 153 20.83 -9.52 -15.95
CA GLU A 153 22.04 -8.74 -15.58
C GLU A 153 21.88 -7.22 -15.83
N ILE A 154 21.16 -6.49 -14.96
CA ILE A 154 21.29 -5.02 -14.88
C ILE A 154 22.74 -4.69 -14.52
N THR A 155 23.42 -3.88 -15.32
CA THR A 155 24.78 -3.45 -14.98
C THR A 155 24.74 -2.55 -13.74
N SER A 156 25.82 -2.54 -12.96
CA SER A 156 25.94 -1.63 -11.80
C SER A 156 25.74 -0.15 -12.19
N VAL A 157 26.20 0.22 -13.39
CA VAL A 157 26.01 1.54 -13.99
C VAL A 157 24.53 1.79 -14.28
N GLY A 158 23.83 0.83 -14.88
CA GLY A 158 22.40 0.89 -15.16
C GLY A 158 21.54 1.08 -13.92
N GLY A 159 21.80 0.31 -12.86
CA GLY A 159 21.12 0.47 -11.57
C GLY A 159 21.31 1.89 -11.00
N THR A 160 22.54 2.39 -11.06
CA THR A 160 22.92 3.74 -10.60
C THR A 160 22.20 4.84 -11.38
N VAL A 161 22.12 4.74 -12.72
CA VAL A 161 21.41 5.71 -13.56
C VAL A 161 19.91 5.71 -13.28
N ARG A 162 19.29 4.54 -13.20
CA ARG A 162 17.85 4.41 -12.90
C ARG A 162 17.52 5.05 -11.55
N PHE A 163 18.38 4.84 -10.56
CA PHE A 163 18.20 5.44 -9.24
C PHE A 163 18.34 6.97 -9.27
N ALA A 164 19.31 7.50 -10.02
CA ALA A 164 19.45 8.96 -10.19
C ALA A 164 18.19 9.59 -10.80
N ILE A 165 17.66 8.98 -11.87
CA ILE A 165 16.42 9.43 -12.52
C ILE A 165 15.25 9.32 -11.55
N ALA A 166 15.14 8.21 -10.81
CA ALA A 166 14.08 8.00 -9.83
C ALA A 166 14.10 9.06 -8.72
N LEU A 167 15.27 9.39 -8.15
CA LEU A 167 15.41 10.45 -7.14
C LEU A 167 14.99 11.83 -7.68
N LEU A 168 15.38 12.17 -8.90
CA LEU A 168 14.97 13.42 -9.54
C LEU A 168 13.44 13.45 -9.76
N CYS A 169 12.88 12.39 -10.34
CA CYS A 169 11.44 12.29 -10.58
C CYS A 169 10.61 12.31 -9.30
N ASP A 170 11.10 11.71 -8.22
CA ASP A 170 10.49 11.78 -6.89
C ASP A 170 10.40 13.23 -6.41
N ALA A 171 11.53 13.96 -6.42
CA ALA A 171 11.58 15.38 -6.03
C ALA A 171 10.70 16.29 -6.90
N LEU A 172 10.70 16.08 -8.21
CA LEU A 172 9.88 16.82 -9.17
C LEU A 172 8.39 16.48 -9.04
N GLY A 173 8.07 15.20 -8.86
CA GLY A 173 6.70 14.71 -8.63
C GLY A 173 6.07 15.32 -7.38
N TYR A 174 6.85 15.51 -6.32
CA TYR A 174 6.41 16.25 -5.14
C TYR A 174 6.06 17.70 -5.42
N SER A 175 6.86 18.36 -6.27
CA SER A 175 6.60 19.74 -6.68
C SER A 175 5.28 19.86 -7.45
N ILE A 176 4.98 18.89 -8.32
CA ILE A 176 3.68 18.80 -9.01
C ILE A 176 2.54 18.58 -8.01
N SER A 177 2.67 17.60 -7.11
CA SER A 177 1.62 17.28 -6.14
C SER A 177 1.22 18.50 -5.30
N SER A 178 2.20 19.32 -4.89
CA SER A 178 1.95 20.56 -4.12
C SER A 178 1.10 21.61 -4.86
N MET A 179 1.03 21.54 -6.19
CA MET A 179 0.27 22.46 -7.05
C MET A 179 -1.11 21.93 -7.44
N CYS A 180 -1.45 20.69 -7.08
CA CYS A 180 -2.69 20.00 -7.42
C CYS A 180 -3.65 19.91 -6.22
N GLY A 181 -4.81 19.27 -6.43
CA GLY A 181 -5.73 18.89 -5.34
C GLY A 181 -6.24 20.09 -4.53
N PRO A 182 -6.09 20.13 -3.19
CA PRO A 182 -6.69 21.16 -2.35
C PRO A 182 -6.39 22.61 -2.73
N ASN A 183 -5.22 22.86 -3.35
CA ASN A 183 -4.79 24.19 -3.76
C ASN A 183 -5.42 24.65 -5.09
N LEU A 184 -5.82 23.70 -5.94
CA LEU A 184 -6.26 23.97 -7.32
C LEU A 184 -7.74 23.63 -7.55
N ASP A 185 -8.24 22.57 -6.94
CA ASP A 185 -9.61 22.07 -7.11
C ASP A 185 -10.67 23.15 -6.84
N PRO A 186 -10.58 24.00 -5.78
CA PRO A 186 -11.56 25.07 -5.57
C PRO A 186 -11.54 26.13 -6.69
N GLN A 187 -10.39 26.35 -7.32
CA GLN A 187 -10.25 27.30 -8.42
C GLN A 187 -10.88 26.73 -9.69
N ILE A 188 -10.62 25.45 -9.98
CA ILE A 188 -11.22 24.72 -11.11
C ILE A 188 -12.73 24.62 -10.93
N GLU A 189 -13.22 24.29 -9.73
CA GLU A 189 -14.66 24.19 -9.46
C GLU A 189 -15.36 25.52 -9.72
N LYS A 190 -14.80 26.62 -9.22
CA LYS A 190 -15.31 27.98 -9.47
C LYS A 190 -15.24 28.38 -10.95
N TYR A 191 -14.25 27.88 -11.68
CA TYR A 191 -14.14 28.12 -13.12
C TYR A 191 -15.21 27.33 -13.86
N ASN A 192 -15.23 26.01 -13.72
CA ASN A 192 -16.15 25.08 -14.40
C ASN A 192 -17.62 25.40 -14.09
N SER A 193 -17.94 25.93 -12.90
CA SER A 193 -19.32 26.34 -12.57
C SER A 193 -19.90 27.43 -13.49
N LYS A 194 -19.07 28.09 -14.29
CA LYS A 194 -19.47 29.17 -15.21
C LYS A 194 -19.58 28.74 -16.66
N TRP A 195 -19.16 27.52 -17.00
CA TRP A 195 -19.01 27.06 -18.37
C TRP A 195 -19.93 25.89 -18.68
N SER A 196 -20.09 25.59 -19.97
CA SER A 196 -20.76 24.38 -20.42
C SER A 196 -19.86 23.16 -20.20
N ARG A 197 -20.44 21.94 -20.14
CA ARG A 197 -19.68 20.68 -19.94
C ARG A 197 -18.57 20.46 -20.97
N GLU A 198 -18.68 21.04 -22.16
CA GLU A 198 -17.69 20.91 -23.24
C GLU A 198 -16.46 21.81 -23.03
N GLU A 199 -16.57 22.84 -22.19
CA GLU A 199 -15.52 23.84 -21.92
C GLU A 199 -14.91 23.69 -20.51
N GLU A 200 -15.29 22.64 -19.78
CA GLU A 200 -14.75 22.33 -18.46
C GLU A 200 -13.27 21.96 -18.57
N ILE A 201 -12.44 22.58 -17.73
CA ILE A 201 -11.04 22.18 -17.60
C ILE A 201 -10.94 20.97 -16.65
N PRO A 202 -10.04 20.02 -16.93
CA PRO A 202 -9.88 18.82 -16.12
C PRO A 202 -9.26 19.14 -14.75
N TYR A 203 -9.52 18.29 -13.76
CA TYR A 203 -8.86 18.32 -12.45
C TYR A 203 -7.56 17.50 -12.53
N PRO A 204 -6.37 18.12 -12.59
CA PRO A 204 -5.13 17.36 -12.63
C PRO A 204 -4.89 16.68 -11.28
N SER A 205 -4.58 15.39 -11.34
CA SER A 205 -4.16 14.60 -10.19
C SER A 205 -2.87 13.86 -10.53
N TYR A 206 -1.90 13.98 -9.64
CA TYR A 206 -0.62 13.30 -9.75
C TYR A 206 -0.61 12.11 -8.79
N PRO A 207 -0.78 10.87 -9.28
CA PRO A 207 -0.46 9.70 -8.49
C PRO A 207 1.06 9.70 -8.38
N TYR A 208 1.57 9.91 -7.17
CA TYR A 208 2.99 10.04 -6.83
C TYR A 208 3.91 9.11 -7.63
N PHE A 209 5.14 9.55 -7.87
CA PHE A 209 6.14 8.75 -8.58
C PHE A 209 6.39 7.44 -7.81
N ARG A 210 6.05 6.31 -8.42
CA ARG A 210 6.30 4.99 -7.85
C ARG A 210 7.49 4.35 -8.56
N TRP A 211 8.45 3.87 -7.80
CA TRP A 211 9.58 3.15 -8.37
C TRP A 211 9.92 1.97 -7.49
N ILE A 212 10.18 0.84 -8.12
CA ILE A 212 10.71 -0.33 -7.43
C ILE A 212 12.22 -0.12 -7.36
N ILE A 213 12.71 0.08 -6.13
CA ILE A 213 14.08 0.49 -5.85
C ILE A 213 15.12 -0.53 -6.34
N GLY A 214 14.70 -1.79 -6.54
CA GLY A 214 15.57 -2.88 -6.95
C GLY A 214 16.61 -3.17 -5.87
N ASP A 215 17.79 -3.60 -6.31
CA ASP A 215 18.96 -3.95 -5.50
C ASP A 215 19.90 -2.76 -5.24
N VAL A 216 19.66 -1.59 -5.87
CA VAL A 216 20.57 -0.43 -5.79
C VAL A 216 20.81 0.06 -4.36
N LEU A 217 19.82 -0.11 -3.48
CA LEU A 217 19.93 0.24 -2.06
C LEU A 217 20.10 -0.98 -1.14
N ASP A 218 20.28 -2.20 -1.67
CA ASP A 218 20.36 -3.41 -0.84
C ASP A 218 21.52 -3.36 0.15
N GLU A 219 22.71 -2.93 -0.28
CA GLU A 219 23.85 -2.80 0.62
C GLU A 219 23.59 -1.79 1.74
N ALA A 220 22.92 -0.67 1.45
CA ALA A 220 22.57 0.34 2.45
C ALA A 220 21.48 -0.18 3.41
N MET A 221 20.51 -0.92 2.89
CA MET A 221 19.49 -1.60 3.69
C MET A 221 20.09 -2.69 4.59
N ASP A 222 21.08 -3.45 4.10
CA ASP A 222 21.80 -4.47 4.86
C ASP A 222 22.67 -3.87 5.96
N ARG A 223 23.39 -2.77 5.68
CA ARG A 223 24.10 -1.99 6.72
C ARG A 223 23.15 -1.45 7.79
N SER A 224 21.91 -1.14 7.41
CA SER A 224 20.83 -0.71 8.32
C SER A 224 20.11 -1.90 9.00
N LEU A 225 20.61 -3.12 8.80
CA LEU A 225 20.11 -4.38 9.36
C LEU A 225 18.63 -4.67 9.04
N LEU A 226 18.11 -4.14 7.92
CA LEU A 226 16.74 -4.39 7.48
C LEU A 226 16.59 -5.84 6.99
N CYS A 227 15.65 -6.58 7.56
CA CYS A 227 15.35 -7.93 7.10
C CYS A 227 14.61 -7.94 5.75
N PRO A 228 14.56 -9.08 5.04
CA PRO A 228 13.91 -9.18 3.74
C PRO A 228 12.42 -8.76 3.71
N VAL A 229 11.68 -8.94 4.82
CA VAL A 229 10.30 -8.43 4.92
C VAL A 229 10.27 -6.90 4.95
N GLU A 230 11.20 -6.28 5.67
CA GLU A 230 11.30 -4.82 5.80
C GLU A 230 11.67 -4.19 4.45
N LYS A 231 12.64 -4.79 3.75
CA LYS A 231 12.99 -4.41 2.38
C LYS A 231 11.78 -4.50 1.45
N ALA A 232 11.04 -5.61 1.47
CA ALA A 232 9.84 -5.79 0.65
C ALA A 232 8.72 -4.77 0.98
N GLN A 233 8.58 -4.36 2.24
CA GLN A 233 7.63 -3.32 2.65
C GLN A 233 8.01 -1.93 2.12
N LEU A 234 9.31 -1.61 2.13
CA LEU A 234 9.88 -0.34 1.69
C LEU A 234 10.16 -0.28 0.18
N ALA A 235 10.03 -1.39 -0.54
CA ALA A 235 10.35 -1.50 -1.97
C ALA A 235 9.57 -0.54 -2.89
N ASN A 236 8.44 0.01 -2.43
CA ASN A 236 7.64 1.00 -3.15
C ASN A 236 7.58 2.36 -2.44
N SER A 237 8.42 2.58 -1.43
CA SER A 237 8.54 3.89 -0.78
C SER A 237 9.21 4.87 -1.73
N SER A 238 8.99 6.17 -1.49
CA SER A 238 9.71 7.21 -2.23
C SER A 238 11.23 6.98 -2.12
N PRO A 239 11.97 7.09 -3.24
CA PRO A 239 13.43 7.01 -3.24
C PRO A 239 14.08 7.97 -2.23
N ALA A 240 13.67 9.25 -2.23
CA ALA A 240 14.24 10.25 -1.33
C ALA A 240 13.89 9.95 0.13
N PHE A 241 12.67 9.48 0.40
CA PHE A 241 12.25 9.09 1.73
C PHE A 241 13.03 7.86 2.24
N LEU A 242 13.27 6.86 1.39
CA LEU A 242 14.07 5.71 1.80
C LEU A 242 15.52 6.13 2.11
N CYS A 243 16.14 7.00 1.31
CA CYS A 243 17.47 7.56 1.62
C CYS A 243 17.48 8.23 3.01
N TYR A 244 16.45 9.03 3.32
CA TYR A 244 16.31 9.64 4.64
C TYR A 244 16.21 8.58 5.74
N LEU A 245 15.36 7.57 5.57
CA LEU A 245 15.23 6.48 6.55
C LEU A 245 16.55 5.73 6.79
N LEU A 246 17.32 5.46 5.73
CA LEU A 246 18.61 4.77 5.82
C LEU A 246 19.72 5.65 6.41
N SER A 247 19.53 6.97 6.42
CA SER A 247 20.40 7.91 7.13
C SER A 247 20.08 8.06 8.61
N LEU A 248 18.96 7.49 9.09
CA LEU A 248 18.62 7.50 10.50
C LEU A 248 19.43 6.44 11.25
N PRO A 249 20.09 6.79 12.37
CA PRO A 249 20.75 5.80 13.22
C PRO A 249 19.78 4.72 13.70
N GLU A 250 20.16 3.46 13.46
CA GLU A 250 19.43 2.29 13.93
C GLU A 250 19.69 2.04 15.42
N THR A 251 18.65 1.66 16.16
CA THR A 251 18.68 1.66 17.64
C THR A 251 18.01 0.44 18.27
N ASN A 252 17.37 -0.43 17.48
CA ASN A 252 16.63 -1.59 17.96
C ASN A 252 16.80 -2.85 17.07
N ARG A 253 17.73 -2.85 16.11
CA ARG A 253 18.17 -4.04 15.36
C ARG A 253 19.61 -4.42 15.73
N TYR A 254 19.92 -5.71 15.71
CA TYR A 254 21.26 -6.24 16.00
C TYR A 254 21.67 -7.32 14.99
N GLU A 255 22.98 -7.49 14.81
CA GLU A 255 23.54 -8.47 13.88
C GLU A 255 23.04 -9.89 14.18
N GLY A 256 22.72 -10.64 13.13
CA GLY A 256 22.22 -12.01 13.24
C GLY A 256 20.75 -12.15 13.61
N GLN A 257 20.08 -11.10 14.11
CA GLN A 257 18.65 -11.14 14.48
C GLN A 257 17.77 -11.67 13.35
N HIS A 258 18.07 -11.26 12.12
CA HIS A 258 17.23 -11.48 10.95
C HIS A 258 17.80 -12.46 9.92
N GLY A 259 18.81 -13.26 10.29
CA GLY A 259 19.51 -14.18 9.37
C GLY A 259 18.62 -15.22 8.69
N ASP A 260 17.57 -15.68 9.39
CA ASP A 260 16.65 -16.71 8.89
C ASP A 260 15.34 -16.13 8.30
N CYS A 261 15.29 -14.82 8.08
CA CYS A 261 14.10 -14.19 7.52
C CYS A 261 13.99 -14.41 6.00
N THR A 262 12.76 -14.52 5.50
CA THR A 262 12.45 -14.52 4.06
C THR A 262 11.66 -13.26 3.69
N SER A 263 11.46 -12.99 2.41
CA SER A 263 10.67 -11.82 1.95
C SER A 263 9.22 -11.81 2.43
N THR A 264 8.72 -12.94 2.95
CA THR A 264 7.33 -13.10 3.42
C THR A 264 7.22 -13.45 4.90
N HIS A 265 8.31 -13.89 5.54
CA HIS A 265 8.32 -14.34 6.92
C HIS A 265 9.49 -13.74 7.69
N CYS A 266 9.17 -12.92 8.70
CA CYS A 266 10.16 -12.36 9.62
C CYS A 266 10.29 -13.26 10.85
N VAL A 267 11.41 -13.98 10.97
CA VAL A 267 11.72 -14.82 12.14
C VAL A 267 12.28 -13.98 13.29
N GLY A 268 13.11 -12.97 13.00
CA GLY A 268 13.80 -12.19 14.03
C GLY A 268 12.93 -11.33 14.95
N ASN A 269 11.68 -11.06 14.55
CA ASN A 269 10.67 -10.38 15.38
C ASN A 269 9.53 -11.34 15.82
N ASN A 270 9.65 -12.64 15.53
CA ASN A 270 8.78 -13.65 16.10
C ASN A 270 9.24 -13.99 17.51
N ILE A 271 8.28 -14.45 18.30
CA ILE A 271 8.52 -14.86 19.67
C ILE A 271 8.47 -16.38 19.68
N ASP A 272 9.54 -16.96 20.17
CA ASP A 272 9.54 -18.33 20.63
C ASP A 272 9.04 -18.34 22.08
N GLU A 273 7.82 -18.84 22.29
CA GLU A 273 7.16 -18.88 23.61
C GLU A 273 7.98 -19.67 24.65
N GLU A 274 8.83 -20.62 24.23
CA GLU A 274 9.65 -21.41 25.14
C GLU A 274 10.81 -20.60 25.72
N THR A 275 11.48 -19.80 24.88
CA THR A 275 12.69 -19.03 25.23
C THR A 275 12.42 -17.57 25.57
N TYR A 276 11.20 -17.08 25.33
CA TYR A 276 10.83 -15.69 25.58
C TYR A 276 10.93 -15.28 27.06
N VAL A 277 11.53 -14.10 27.28
CA VAL A 277 11.65 -13.48 28.61
C VAL A 277 10.99 -12.11 28.58
N THR A 278 10.02 -11.90 29.47
CA THR A 278 9.43 -10.59 29.75
C THR A 278 10.49 -9.65 30.31
N LYS A 279 10.64 -8.46 29.72
CA LYS A 279 11.72 -7.52 30.07
C LYS A 279 11.28 -6.50 31.10
N HIS A 280 12.19 -6.15 31.99
CA HIS A 280 12.08 -4.99 32.85
C HIS A 280 12.30 -3.69 32.05
N VAL A 281 11.96 -2.55 32.63
CA VAL A 281 12.25 -1.23 32.02
C VAL A 281 13.76 -1.02 31.88
N ASP A 282 14.49 -1.40 32.91
CA ASP A 282 15.95 -1.37 32.99
C ASP A 282 16.47 -2.79 33.19
N GLU A 283 17.55 -3.15 32.50
CA GLU A 283 18.15 -4.50 32.56
C GLU A 283 18.69 -4.86 33.95
N SER A 284 19.01 -3.86 34.78
CA SER A 284 19.48 -4.06 36.15
C SER A 284 18.36 -4.23 37.18
N CYS A 285 17.09 -4.05 36.79
CA CYS A 285 15.95 -4.20 37.68
C CYS A 285 15.51 -5.67 37.79
N ASP A 286 15.21 -6.12 39.00
CA ASP A 286 14.77 -7.48 39.34
C ASP A 286 13.43 -7.52 40.11
N CYS A 287 12.64 -6.45 40.03
CA CYS A 287 11.35 -6.35 40.71
C CYS A 287 10.40 -7.52 40.41
N GLU A 288 9.58 -7.90 41.38
CA GLU A 288 8.58 -8.95 41.16
C GLU A 288 7.59 -8.62 40.03
N HIS A 289 6.97 -9.66 39.49
CA HIS A 289 5.86 -9.56 38.56
C HIS A 289 4.55 -9.41 39.32
N ASP A 290 3.63 -8.63 38.75
CA ASP A 290 2.26 -8.51 39.25
C ASP A 290 1.25 -8.55 38.09
N GLY A 291 -0.01 -8.89 38.39
CA GLY A 291 -1.08 -9.04 37.41
C GLY A 291 -2.46 -9.07 38.05
N PRO A 292 -3.53 -9.05 37.25
CA PRO A 292 -4.88 -9.09 37.77
C PRO A 292 -5.25 -10.47 38.32
N ASP A 293 -6.30 -10.52 39.14
CA ASP A 293 -7.00 -11.78 39.40
C ASP A 293 -7.62 -12.28 38.09
N VAL A 294 -7.06 -13.38 37.57
CA VAL A 294 -7.45 -13.93 36.27
C VAL A 294 -8.90 -14.44 36.30
N GLU A 295 -9.42 -14.88 37.45
CA GLU A 295 -10.82 -15.31 37.55
C GLU A 295 -11.80 -14.15 37.37
N ASP A 296 -11.43 -12.96 37.83
CA ASP A 296 -12.19 -11.74 37.59
C ASP A 296 -12.14 -11.32 36.11
N VAL A 297 -10.99 -11.48 35.44
CA VAL A 297 -10.85 -11.27 33.99
C VAL A 297 -11.76 -12.23 33.22
N LYS A 298 -11.71 -13.53 33.54
CA LYS A 298 -12.55 -14.56 32.91
C LYS A 298 -14.04 -14.28 33.11
N LYS A 299 -14.44 -13.91 34.33
CA LYS A 299 -15.81 -13.52 34.64
C LYS A 299 -16.26 -12.33 33.80
N CYS A 300 -15.44 -11.28 33.75
CA CYS A 300 -15.71 -10.10 32.92
C CYS A 300 -15.95 -10.47 31.45
N LEU A 301 -15.11 -11.33 30.87
CA LEU A 301 -15.26 -11.79 29.48
C LEU A 301 -16.51 -12.64 29.26
N ARG A 302 -16.85 -13.55 30.19
CA ARG A 302 -18.09 -14.36 30.11
C ARG A 302 -19.34 -13.49 30.13
N ASP A 303 -19.30 -12.39 30.90
CA ASP A 303 -20.40 -11.42 30.99
C ASP A 303 -20.48 -10.51 29.75
N GLY A 304 -19.61 -10.68 28.76
CA GLY A 304 -19.58 -9.89 27.53
C GLY A 304 -19.00 -8.49 27.70
N ASN A 305 -18.27 -8.23 28.78
CA ASN A 305 -17.64 -6.95 29.09
C ASN A 305 -16.15 -6.94 28.70
N ILE A 306 -15.58 -5.75 28.54
CA ILE A 306 -14.14 -5.55 28.35
C ILE A 306 -13.46 -5.45 29.74
N PRO A 307 -12.46 -6.30 30.06
CA PRO A 307 -11.74 -6.22 31.32
C PRO A 307 -10.66 -5.12 31.27
N SER A 308 -10.96 -3.91 31.74
CA SER A 308 -9.92 -2.89 31.97
C SER A 308 -9.29 -3.04 33.36
N LEU A 309 -8.09 -2.52 33.56
CA LEU A 309 -7.31 -2.61 34.79
C LEU A 309 -7.12 -1.23 35.37
N THR A 310 -7.67 -0.98 36.56
CA THR A 310 -7.34 0.23 37.33
C THR A 310 -6.03 -0.02 38.08
N ILE A 311 -5.00 0.77 37.78
CA ILE A 311 -3.70 0.76 38.45
C ILE A 311 -3.61 1.96 39.39
N SER A 312 -3.10 1.75 40.60
CA SER A 312 -2.92 2.79 41.62
C SER A 312 -1.43 3.11 41.82
N ILE A 313 -1.07 4.39 41.73
CA ILE A 313 0.25 4.94 42.06
C ILE A 313 0.12 5.81 43.31
N VAL A 314 0.92 5.51 44.34
CA VAL A 314 0.97 6.26 45.61
C VAL A 314 2.42 6.57 45.96
N ASP A 315 2.70 7.82 46.32
CA ASP A 315 4.06 8.32 46.58
C ASP A 315 5.04 8.00 45.43
N GLY A 316 4.52 8.05 44.20
CA GLY A 316 5.26 7.76 42.98
C GLY A 316 5.50 6.26 42.73
N GLU A 317 5.01 5.36 43.56
CA GLU A 317 5.21 3.91 43.44
C GLU A 317 3.94 3.12 43.11
N TYR A 318 4.11 2.00 42.41
CA TYR A 318 3.02 1.09 42.07
C TYR A 318 2.51 0.31 43.29
N GLN A 319 1.20 0.38 43.56
CA GLN A 319 0.56 -0.25 44.72
C GLN A 319 -0.31 -1.46 44.40
N GLY A 320 -0.70 -1.67 43.14
CA GLY A 320 -1.55 -2.79 42.75
C GLY A 320 -2.49 -2.44 41.59
N MET A 321 -3.26 -3.44 41.15
CA MET A 321 -4.26 -3.29 40.11
C MET A 321 -5.57 -4.03 40.43
N LYS A 322 -6.68 -3.59 39.83
CA LYS A 322 -8.00 -4.23 39.95
C LYS A 322 -8.72 -4.30 38.61
N VAL A 323 -9.42 -5.40 38.36
CA VAL A 323 -10.28 -5.54 37.18
C VAL A 323 -11.50 -4.64 37.32
N LYS A 324 -11.70 -3.77 36.32
CA LYS A 324 -12.85 -2.89 36.16
C LYS A 324 -13.59 -3.29 34.87
N PRO A 325 -14.74 -3.99 34.98
CA PRO A 325 -15.55 -4.34 33.83
C PRO A 325 -16.07 -3.09 33.12
N GLN A 326 -15.85 -3.04 31.81
CA GLN A 326 -16.34 -1.99 30.93
C GLN A 326 -17.47 -2.56 30.08
N LYS A 327 -18.69 -2.03 30.24
CA LYS A 327 -19.83 -2.46 29.44
C LYS A 327 -19.62 -2.05 27.99
N VAL A 328 -19.60 -3.04 27.10
CA VAL A 328 -19.57 -2.81 25.66
C VAL A 328 -20.84 -2.06 25.27
N GLU A 329 -20.70 -0.82 24.84
CA GLU A 329 -21.84 -0.10 24.27
C GLU A 329 -22.09 -0.62 22.85
N GLN A 330 -23.36 -0.77 22.46
CA GLN A 330 -23.72 -0.94 21.06
C GLN A 330 -23.45 0.40 20.37
N ALA A 331 -22.20 0.60 19.96
CA ALA A 331 -21.78 1.83 19.32
C ALA A 331 -22.62 2.05 18.05
N SER A 332 -23.24 3.23 17.96
CA SER A 332 -23.80 3.67 16.67
C SER A 332 -22.66 3.68 15.65
N ILE A 333 -22.98 3.32 14.41
CA ILE A 333 -22.12 3.57 13.24
C ILE A 333 -21.61 5.00 13.36
N TRP A 334 -20.33 5.25 13.06
CA TRP A 334 -19.80 6.61 12.92
C TRP A 334 -20.76 7.39 12.05
N ARG A 335 -21.58 8.28 12.62
CA ARG A 335 -22.55 9.03 11.83
C ARG A 335 -21.79 10.13 11.15
N PHE A 336 -21.65 10.03 9.82
CA PHE A 336 -21.20 11.14 9.00
C PHE A 336 -22.38 12.10 8.86
N HIS A 337 -22.49 13.09 9.74
CA HIS A 337 -23.49 14.16 9.59
C HIS A 337 -22.76 15.46 9.28
N GLN A 338 -22.97 16.00 8.07
CA GLN A 338 -22.42 17.29 7.64
C GLN A 338 -20.89 17.41 7.77
N GLY A 339 -20.13 16.43 7.25
CA GLY A 339 -18.66 16.49 7.23
C GLY A 339 -17.99 16.30 8.60
N LYS A 340 -18.68 15.65 9.55
CA LYS A 340 -18.11 15.30 10.86
C LYS A 340 -18.37 13.83 11.17
N SER A 341 -17.29 13.10 11.44
CA SER A 341 -17.30 11.78 12.05
C SER A 341 -17.80 11.88 13.50
N GLY A 342 -18.93 11.26 13.81
CA GLY A 342 -19.33 11.08 15.21
C GLY A 342 -18.52 9.95 15.84
N LEU A 343 -17.54 10.27 16.71
CA LEU A 343 -16.84 9.26 17.52
C LEU A 343 -17.84 8.36 18.25
N ALA A 344 -17.60 7.05 18.22
CA ALA A 344 -18.22 6.15 19.19
C ALA A 344 -17.93 6.67 20.62
N LYS A 345 -18.95 6.66 21.49
CA LYS A 345 -18.78 7.07 22.89
C LYS A 345 -17.62 6.28 23.49
N SER A 346 -16.61 7.01 23.94
CA SER A 346 -15.39 6.40 24.46
C SER A 346 -15.57 6.07 25.94
N LEU A 347 -15.07 4.92 26.33
CA LEU A 347 -15.00 4.46 27.70
C LEU A 347 -13.72 5.00 28.36
N ASP A 348 -13.73 5.14 29.67
CA ASP A 348 -12.66 5.81 30.40
C ASP A 348 -11.52 4.84 30.75
N TYR A 349 -10.82 4.39 29.72
CA TYR A 349 -9.55 3.64 29.82
C TYR A 349 -8.69 3.85 28.56
N ILE A 350 -7.40 3.58 28.67
CA ILE A 350 -6.43 3.60 27.56
C ILE A 350 -6.13 2.17 27.12
N ALA A 351 -6.19 1.88 25.82
CA ALA A 351 -5.74 0.58 25.30
C ALA A 351 -4.27 0.68 24.90
N LEU A 352 -3.44 -0.28 25.33
CA LEU A 352 -2.05 -0.38 24.92
C LEU A 352 -1.97 -1.13 23.58
N SER A 353 -1.19 -0.59 22.66
CA SER A 353 -0.84 -1.17 21.38
C SER A 353 0.68 -1.31 21.35
N HIS A 354 1.18 -2.52 21.62
CA HIS A 354 2.60 -2.81 21.79
C HIS A 354 3.03 -4.06 21.05
N VAL A 355 4.34 -4.24 20.90
CA VAL A 355 4.91 -5.43 20.29
C VAL A 355 5.49 -6.32 21.38
N TRP A 356 5.07 -7.58 21.42
CA TRP A 356 5.58 -8.51 22.44
C TRP A 356 7.10 -8.74 22.32
N SER A 357 7.71 -8.68 21.13
CA SER A 357 9.16 -8.88 20.95
C SER A 357 9.99 -7.81 21.66
N ASP A 358 9.38 -6.67 21.99
CA ASP A 358 10.00 -5.61 22.79
C ASP A 358 10.05 -5.94 24.31
N GLY A 359 9.52 -7.10 24.71
CA GLY A 359 9.60 -7.60 26.09
C GLY A 359 8.37 -7.34 26.96
N LEU A 360 7.26 -6.86 26.38
CA LEU A 360 6.01 -6.55 27.10
C LEU A 360 4.94 -7.65 26.97
N GLY A 361 5.30 -8.83 26.47
CA GLY A 361 4.47 -10.03 26.48
C GLY A 361 4.75 -10.91 27.70
N ASN A 362 3.94 -11.95 27.91
CA ASN A 362 4.22 -13.01 28.88
C ASN A 362 3.45 -14.29 28.51
N PRO A 363 4.12 -15.32 27.96
CA PRO A 363 3.45 -16.55 27.53
C PRO A 363 3.07 -17.47 28.70
N ARG A 364 3.54 -17.21 29.92
CA ARG A 364 3.43 -18.12 31.07
C ARG A 364 2.42 -17.67 32.12
N ALA A 365 2.20 -16.36 32.24
CA ALA A 365 1.22 -15.80 33.16
C ALA A 365 0.70 -14.44 32.67
N ASN A 366 -0.50 -14.05 33.09
CA ASN A 366 -1.04 -12.71 32.87
C ASN A 366 -0.39 -11.68 33.83
N THR A 367 0.93 -11.53 33.80
CA THR A 367 1.68 -10.63 34.69
C THR A 367 2.78 -9.86 33.94
N LEU A 368 3.15 -8.69 34.46
CA LEU A 368 4.30 -7.88 34.01
C LEU A 368 5.15 -7.44 35.22
N PRO A 369 6.45 -7.14 35.04
CA PRO A 369 7.28 -6.55 36.09
C PRO A 369 6.67 -5.26 36.66
N ARG A 370 6.74 -5.06 37.97
CA ARG A 370 6.22 -3.84 38.64
C ARG A 370 6.79 -2.55 38.05
N CYS A 371 8.04 -2.55 37.59
CA CYS A 371 8.64 -1.40 36.91
C CYS A 371 7.93 -1.06 35.59
N GLN A 372 7.52 -2.06 34.81
CA GLN A 372 6.75 -1.86 33.57
C GLN A 372 5.34 -1.37 33.89
N LEU A 373 4.67 -1.93 34.91
CA LEU A 373 3.35 -1.49 35.36
C LEU A 373 3.36 -0.02 35.78
N LYS A 374 4.37 0.39 36.55
CA LYS A 374 4.62 1.79 36.90
C LYS A 374 4.81 2.64 35.63
N ARG A 375 5.69 2.24 34.72
CA ARG A 375 5.93 2.96 33.46
C ARG A 375 4.65 3.16 32.64
N LEU A 376 3.87 2.09 32.47
CA LEU A 376 2.60 2.13 31.74
C LEU A 376 1.58 3.04 32.43
N ALA A 377 1.50 3.02 33.76
CA ALA A 377 0.61 3.90 34.53
C ALA A 377 0.97 5.38 34.35
N TYR A 378 2.26 5.73 34.33
CA TYR A 378 2.70 7.10 34.08
C TYR A 378 2.34 7.57 32.68
N TYR A 379 2.64 6.80 31.63
CA TYR A 379 2.19 7.17 30.27
C TYR A 379 0.67 7.28 30.19
N THR A 380 -0.07 6.34 30.81
CA THR A 380 -1.54 6.34 30.83
C THR A 380 -2.11 7.60 31.49
N ASN A 381 -1.62 7.95 32.69
CA ASN A 381 -2.08 9.13 33.43
C ASN A 381 -1.72 10.43 32.70
N TYR A 382 -0.54 10.49 32.07
CA TYR A 382 -0.12 11.62 31.24
C TYR A 382 -1.12 11.85 30.10
N THR A 383 -1.42 10.80 29.34
CA THR A 383 -2.39 10.83 28.22
C THR A 383 -3.81 11.19 28.68
N ILE A 384 -4.26 10.69 29.83
CA ILE A 384 -5.61 10.99 30.37
C ILE A 384 -5.74 12.45 30.81
N LYS A 385 -4.76 12.96 31.56
CA LYS A 385 -4.77 14.32 32.13
C LYS A 385 -4.61 15.38 31.04
N ASP A 386 -3.77 15.12 30.04
CA ASP A 386 -3.55 16.02 28.91
C ASP A 386 -4.63 15.88 27.81
N GLY A 387 -5.55 14.92 27.92
CA GLY A 387 -6.73 14.79 27.06
C GLY A 387 -7.71 15.99 27.09
N ARG A 388 -7.42 17.06 27.86
CA ARG A 388 -8.06 18.38 27.73
C ARG A 388 -7.48 19.22 26.57
N ALA A 389 -6.36 18.81 25.97
CA ALA A 389 -5.76 19.43 24.80
C ALA A 389 -6.44 19.04 23.47
N ARG A 390 -7.55 18.27 23.50
CA ARG A 390 -8.53 18.24 22.39
C ARG A 390 -9.37 19.52 22.38
N GLY A 391 -8.67 20.63 22.24
CA GLY A 391 -9.18 21.88 21.73
C GLY A 391 -8.45 22.15 20.43
N VAL A 392 -8.74 21.40 19.37
CA VAL A 392 -8.79 22.04 18.07
C VAL A 392 -9.70 23.23 18.28
N LYS A 393 -9.15 24.44 18.31
CA LYS A 393 -9.93 25.67 18.35
C LYS A 393 -11.09 25.50 17.38
N GLY A 394 -12.32 25.65 17.88
CA GLY A 394 -13.52 25.38 17.09
C GLY A 394 -13.44 26.09 15.74
N ASN A 395 -14.13 25.55 14.72
CA ASN A 395 -14.09 26.02 13.32
C ASN A 395 -14.20 27.56 13.16
N PHE A 396 -14.78 28.25 14.13
CA PHE A 396 -14.87 29.71 14.16
C PHE A 396 -13.52 30.43 14.33
N GLU A 397 -12.50 29.84 14.97
CA GLU A 397 -11.15 30.45 15.07
C GLU A 397 -10.19 29.95 13.98
N LYS A 398 -10.43 28.76 13.39
CA LYS A 398 -9.72 28.28 12.19
C LYS A 398 -9.90 29.22 10.99
N ALA A 399 -11.04 29.90 10.89
CA ALA A 399 -11.30 30.88 9.84
C ALA A 399 -10.55 32.22 10.02
N PHE A 400 -10.00 32.49 11.21
CA PHE A 400 -9.42 33.81 11.55
C PHE A 400 -7.94 33.76 12.00
N SER A 401 -7.32 32.58 12.12
CA SER A 401 -5.90 32.45 12.45
C SER A 401 -5.11 31.81 11.31
N LYS A 402 -4.20 32.55 10.68
CA LYS A 402 -3.22 32.02 9.71
C LYS A 402 -2.06 31.25 10.35
N LYS A 403 -2.05 31.08 11.68
CA LYS A 403 -1.04 30.32 12.42
C LYS A 403 -1.73 29.32 13.34
N HIS A 404 -1.56 28.03 13.08
CA HIS A 404 -1.89 26.98 14.04
C HIS A 404 -0.85 27.03 15.17
N SER A 405 -1.17 27.66 16.30
CA SER A 405 -0.33 27.56 17.49
C SER A 405 -0.66 26.26 18.22
N PHE A 406 0.13 25.22 17.98
CA PHE A 406 0.05 23.98 18.75
C PHE A 406 0.63 24.23 20.15
N ALA A 407 -0.08 23.82 21.20
CA ALA A 407 0.39 24.01 22.56
C ALA A 407 1.67 23.18 22.78
N LYS A 408 2.77 23.86 23.07
CA LYS A 408 4.01 23.20 23.51
C LYS A 408 3.72 22.55 24.86
N ARG A 409 3.81 21.23 24.94
CA ARG A 409 3.54 20.48 26.17
C ARG A 409 4.56 20.86 27.24
N ALA A 410 4.08 21.10 28.46
CA ALA A 410 4.92 21.45 29.59
C ALA A 410 5.21 20.20 30.44
N GLY A 411 6.49 19.93 30.70
CA GLY A 411 6.96 18.83 31.53
C GLY A 411 6.99 17.46 30.84
N THR A 412 7.62 16.49 31.49
CA THR A 412 7.79 15.12 30.99
C THR A 412 6.74 14.16 31.55
N VAL A 413 6.62 12.97 30.93
CA VAL A 413 5.83 11.86 31.47
C VAL A 413 6.24 11.52 32.90
N TRP A 414 7.48 11.79 33.31
CA TRP A 414 8.02 11.39 34.62
C TRP A 414 7.79 12.42 35.73
N GLU A 415 7.44 13.67 35.39
CA GLU A 415 7.29 14.79 36.33
C GLU A 415 5.86 14.93 36.90
N GLN A 416 5.10 13.84 36.93
CA GLN A 416 3.72 13.84 37.40
C GLN A 416 3.65 13.86 38.94
N ASN A 417 3.00 14.88 39.50
CA ASN A 417 2.85 15.05 40.95
C ASN A 417 1.55 14.42 41.49
N GLY A 418 1.66 13.84 42.69
CA GLY A 418 0.55 13.33 43.50
C GLY A 418 0.09 11.92 43.15
N ASP A 419 -0.63 11.30 44.07
CA ASP A 419 -1.22 9.97 43.89
C ASP A 419 -2.27 9.98 42.78
N PHE A 420 -2.33 8.90 42.01
CA PHE A 420 -3.33 8.76 40.96
C PHE A 420 -3.74 7.32 40.72
N GLU A 421 -4.95 7.17 40.20
CA GLU A 421 -5.41 5.91 39.61
C GLU A 421 -5.67 6.13 38.11
N CYS A 422 -5.33 5.14 37.31
CA CYS A 422 -5.59 5.17 35.88
C CYS A 422 -6.09 3.81 35.39
N ALA A 423 -7.00 3.81 34.41
CA ALA A 423 -7.51 2.59 33.81
C ALA A 423 -6.83 2.33 32.47
N LEU A 424 -6.29 1.13 32.29
CA LEU A 424 -5.70 0.69 31.03
C LEU A 424 -6.13 -0.73 30.64
N TRP A 425 -5.96 -1.07 29.37
CA TRP A 425 -6.12 -2.42 28.84
C TRP A 425 -4.86 -2.80 28.08
N THR A 426 -4.40 -4.04 28.24
CA THR A 426 -3.29 -4.62 27.46
C THR A 426 -3.55 -6.11 27.29
N ASP A 427 -3.26 -6.65 26.10
CA ASP A 427 -3.51 -8.04 25.78
C ASP A 427 -2.83 -9.00 26.77
N THR A 428 -1.62 -8.66 27.23
CA THR A 428 -0.78 -9.48 28.11
C THR A 428 -1.42 -9.72 29.47
N LEU A 429 -2.14 -8.73 30.00
CA LEU A 429 -2.82 -8.83 31.30
C LEU A 429 -4.31 -9.17 31.17
N CYS A 430 -4.94 -8.79 30.05
CA CYS A 430 -6.40 -8.81 29.89
C CYS A 430 -6.91 -9.98 29.02
N VAL A 431 -6.01 -10.72 28.36
CA VAL A 431 -6.34 -11.91 27.55
C VAL A 431 -5.83 -13.17 28.27
N PRO A 432 -6.71 -13.99 28.85
CA PRO A 432 -6.28 -15.21 29.54
C PRO A 432 -5.57 -16.18 28.60
N LEU A 433 -4.58 -16.90 29.12
CA LEU A 433 -3.80 -17.88 28.35
C LEU A 433 -4.64 -19.10 27.92
N GLU A 434 -5.72 -19.39 28.65
CA GLU A 434 -6.62 -20.51 28.40
C GLU A 434 -7.36 -20.36 27.06
N PRO A 435 -7.33 -21.36 26.16
CA PRO A 435 -7.83 -21.21 24.78
C PRO A 435 -9.30 -20.79 24.65
N GLU A 436 -10.17 -21.22 25.59
CA GLU A 436 -11.58 -20.86 25.59
C GLU A 436 -11.79 -19.35 25.81
N TYR A 437 -11.16 -18.80 26.84
CA TYR A 437 -11.26 -17.39 27.19
C TYR A 437 -10.46 -16.49 26.25
N ARG A 438 -9.33 -16.97 25.73
CA ARG A 438 -8.58 -16.28 24.66
C ARG A 438 -9.46 -16.04 23.44
N LYS A 439 -10.27 -17.03 23.03
CA LYS A 439 -11.25 -16.86 21.94
C LYS A 439 -12.32 -15.84 22.26
N LEU A 440 -12.79 -15.76 23.51
CA LEU A 440 -13.76 -14.73 23.92
C LEU A 440 -13.15 -13.32 23.84
N ALA A 441 -11.92 -13.14 24.30
CA ALA A 441 -11.22 -11.85 24.21
C ALA A 441 -10.94 -11.45 22.75
N ILE A 442 -10.55 -12.40 21.89
CA ILE A 442 -10.35 -12.12 20.45
C ILE A 442 -11.64 -11.64 19.78
N LYS A 443 -12.80 -12.22 20.14
CA LYS A 443 -14.10 -11.78 19.61
C LYS A 443 -14.47 -10.34 19.98
N THR A 444 -13.95 -9.81 21.08
CA THR A 444 -14.24 -8.45 21.55
C THR A 444 -13.10 -7.46 21.28
N MET A 445 -12.00 -7.91 20.68
CA MET A 445 -10.78 -7.11 20.52
C MET A 445 -10.98 -5.85 19.67
N ASN A 446 -11.81 -5.91 18.63
CA ASN A 446 -12.18 -4.71 17.88
C ASN A 446 -12.92 -3.66 18.75
N GLN A 447 -13.77 -4.11 19.68
CA GLN A 447 -14.50 -3.22 20.60
C GLN A 447 -13.58 -2.59 21.63
N VAL A 448 -12.51 -3.29 22.04
CA VAL A 448 -11.50 -2.73 22.94
C VAL A 448 -10.92 -1.46 22.34
N TYR A 449 -10.27 -1.57 21.18
CA TYR A 449 -9.61 -0.46 20.53
C TYR A 449 -10.60 0.65 20.11
N ARG A 450 -11.79 0.27 19.61
CA ARG A 450 -12.82 1.23 19.20
C ARG A 450 -13.34 2.08 20.36
N GLN A 451 -13.59 1.45 21.52
CA GLN A 451 -14.22 2.10 22.66
C GLN A 451 -13.20 2.66 23.66
N ALA A 452 -11.90 2.39 23.51
CA ALA A 452 -10.87 3.04 24.29
C ALA A 452 -10.93 4.58 24.13
N ARG A 453 -10.49 5.30 25.17
CA ARG A 453 -10.35 6.76 25.15
C ARG A 453 -9.22 7.18 24.22
N TYR A 454 -8.07 6.52 24.38
CA TYR A 454 -6.93 6.59 23.50
C TYR A 454 -6.34 5.19 23.32
N ILE A 455 -5.64 4.99 22.21
CA ILE A 455 -4.79 3.84 21.97
C ILE A 455 -3.35 4.33 22.03
N MET A 456 -2.57 3.73 22.92
CA MET A 456 -1.22 4.12 23.22
C MET A 456 -0.26 3.19 22.50
N VAL A 457 0.41 3.70 21.48
CA VAL A 457 1.44 3.01 20.70
C VAL A 457 2.75 3.06 21.47
N LEU A 458 3.24 1.89 21.87
CA LEU A 458 4.49 1.73 22.60
C LEU A 458 5.40 0.74 21.86
N ASP A 459 6.36 1.27 21.12
CA ASP A 459 7.42 0.54 20.43
C ASP A 459 8.77 0.92 21.04
N ALA A 460 9.64 -0.05 21.29
CA ALA A 460 10.92 0.17 21.96
C ALA A 460 11.86 1.11 21.19
N SER A 461 11.85 1.08 19.85
CA SER A 461 12.70 1.96 19.03
C SER A 461 12.29 3.43 19.15
N ILE A 462 11.02 3.70 19.47
CA ILE A 462 10.49 5.06 19.63
C ILE A 462 10.59 5.50 21.09
N ALA A 463 10.18 4.65 22.01
CA ALA A 463 10.05 4.98 23.43
C ALA A 463 11.40 5.12 24.17
N ARG A 464 12.52 4.93 23.47
CA ARG A 464 13.89 5.15 23.97
C ARG A 464 14.48 6.50 23.52
N HIS A 465 13.83 7.20 22.60
CA HIS A 465 14.38 8.40 21.98
C HIS A 465 13.49 9.62 22.20
N ASP A 466 14.16 10.77 22.16
CA ASP A 466 13.54 12.07 21.94
C ASP A 466 13.74 12.43 20.46
N PHE A 467 12.81 13.18 19.87
CA PHE A 467 12.83 13.49 18.45
C PHE A 467 13.01 14.98 18.24
N ALA A 468 13.89 15.34 17.30
CA ALA A 468 14.11 16.73 16.96
C ALA A 468 12.95 17.30 16.11
N THR A 469 12.33 16.45 15.28
CA THR A 469 11.28 16.86 14.35
C THR A 469 10.19 15.78 14.18
N ASP A 470 9.03 16.17 13.64
CA ASP A 470 7.95 15.22 13.35
C ASP A 470 8.31 14.27 12.21
N GLU A 471 9.15 14.70 11.27
CA GLU A 471 9.68 13.84 10.20
C GLU A 471 10.50 12.68 10.76
N GLU A 472 11.34 12.95 11.76
CA GLU A 472 12.13 11.90 12.42
C GLU A 472 11.21 10.94 13.19
N LEU A 473 10.27 11.48 13.98
CA LEU A 473 9.30 10.67 14.72
C LEU A 473 8.53 9.74 13.77
N MET A 474 7.98 10.28 12.68
CA MET A 474 7.19 9.50 11.73
C MET A 474 8.04 8.56 10.88
N GLY A 475 9.26 8.94 10.51
CA GLY A 475 10.22 8.03 9.87
C GLY A 475 10.55 6.84 10.76
N ARG A 476 10.76 7.06 12.06
CA ARG A 476 10.96 5.98 13.03
C ARG A 476 9.70 5.15 13.28
N VAL A 477 8.51 5.76 13.21
CA VAL A 477 7.24 4.99 13.18
C VAL A 477 7.21 4.06 11.98
N VAL A 478 7.60 4.51 10.78
CA VAL A 478 7.71 3.64 9.59
C VAL A 478 8.71 2.50 9.81
N LEU A 479 9.85 2.79 10.45
CA LEU A 479 10.88 1.81 10.79
C LEU A 479 10.62 1.02 12.09
N SER A 480 9.47 1.19 12.73
CA SER A 480 9.16 0.53 14.00
C SER A 480 8.71 -0.92 13.80
N THR A 481 8.91 -1.79 14.78
CA THR A 481 8.36 -3.15 14.73
C THR A 481 6.82 -3.12 14.76
N TRP A 482 6.26 -2.11 15.41
CA TRP A 482 4.82 -1.84 15.43
C TRP A 482 4.24 -1.64 14.03
N MET A 483 4.94 -0.96 13.12
CA MET A 483 4.49 -0.79 11.73
C MET A 483 4.59 -2.07 10.89
N ARG A 484 5.06 -3.19 11.48
CA ARG A 484 5.33 -4.42 10.73
C ARG A 484 4.46 -5.59 11.11
N ARG A 485 3.89 -5.61 12.32
CA ARG A 485 3.03 -6.72 12.77
C ARG A 485 1.62 -6.57 12.21
N VAL A 486 0.93 -7.68 11.94
CA VAL A 486 -0.43 -7.64 11.40
C VAL A 486 -1.46 -7.24 12.46
N TRP A 487 -1.27 -7.64 13.72
CA TRP A 487 -2.19 -7.32 14.81
C TRP A 487 -2.19 -5.83 15.15
N THR A 488 -1.06 -5.14 15.04
CA THR A 488 -0.98 -3.68 15.25
C THR A 488 -1.66 -2.89 14.13
N LEU A 489 -1.88 -3.49 12.94
CA LEU A 489 -2.60 -2.83 11.85
C LEU A 489 -4.07 -2.57 12.21
N GLN A 490 -4.78 -3.55 12.81
CA GLN A 490 -6.15 -3.29 13.28
C GLN A 490 -6.17 -2.26 14.40
N GLU A 491 -5.14 -2.21 15.25
CA GLU A 491 -5.04 -1.25 16.36
C GLU A 491 -4.91 0.16 15.80
N ALA A 492 -4.09 0.33 14.77
CA ALA A 492 -3.95 1.58 14.03
C ALA A 492 -5.28 1.99 13.35
N ILE A 493 -5.88 1.10 12.56
CA ILE A 493 -7.06 1.44 11.74
C ILE A 493 -8.32 1.64 12.59
N ILE A 494 -8.51 0.85 13.64
CA ILE A 494 -9.67 1.00 14.54
C ILE A 494 -9.46 2.20 15.48
N GLY A 495 -8.22 2.50 15.83
CA GLY A 495 -7.83 3.60 16.70
C GLY A 495 -7.89 4.98 16.06
N MET A 496 -7.38 5.09 14.83
CA MET A 496 -7.21 6.31 14.04
C MET A 496 -7.12 7.57 14.90
N GLU A 497 -8.17 8.39 15.00
CA GLU A 497 -8.22 9.67 15.73
C GLU A 497 -7.82 9.61 17.22
N LYS A 498 -7.59 8.42 17.77
CA LYS A 498 -7.28 8.14 19.17
C LYS A 498 -5.87 7.60 19.39
N LEU A 499 -5.05 7.47 18.34
CA LEU A 499 -3.67 6.98 18.49
C LEU A 499 -2.78 8.03 19.16
N SER A 500 -1.96 7.56 20.08
CA SER A 500 -1.00 8.36 20.82
C SER A 500 0.32 7.60 20.89
N ILE A 501 1.43 8.24 20.52
CA ILE A 501 2.74 7.61 20.32
C ILE A 501 3.63 7.93 21.51
N CYS A 502 4.09 6.91 22.22
CA CYS A 502 5.00 7.07 23.35
C CYS A 502 6.45 7.23 22.87
N SER A 503 7.01 8.42 23.12
CA SER A 503 8.46 8.68 23.07
C SER A 503 9.08 8.45 24.45
N LYS A 504 10.38 8.71 24.59
CA LYS A 504 11.07 8.62 25.89
C LYS A 504 10.41 9.48 26.96
N ASP A 505 10.20 10.77 26.69
CA ASP A 505 9.75 11.71 27.73
C ASP A 505 8.35 12.31 27.48
N GLN A 506 7.70 11.99 26.35
CA GLN A 506 6.41 12.56 25.92
C GLN A 506 5.47 11.51 25.30
N VAL A 507 4.18 11.83 25.21
CA VAL A 507 3.18 11.05 24.44
C VAL A 507 2.59 11.89 23.32
N VAL A 508 2.99 11.71 22.07
CA VAL A 508 2.58 12.52 20.90
C VAL A 508 1.23 12.08 20.34
N ASP A 509 0.29 13.00 20.16
CA ASP A 509 -0.93 12.70 19.41
C ASP A 509 -0.55 12.63 17.92
N HIS A 510 -0.79 11.47 17.30
CA HIS A 510 -0.39 11.25 15.92
C HIS A 510 -1.09 12.22 14.94
N THR A 511 -2.35 12.61 15.19
CA THR A 511 -3.09 13.53 14.32
C THR A 511 -2.43 14.91 14.38
N ASP A 512 -2.04 15.37 15.57
CA ASP A 512 -1.32 16.65 15.71
C ASP A 512 0.01 16.63 14.96
N ALA A 513 0.74 15.52 14.98
CA ALA A 513 2.00 15.39 14.24
C ALA A 513 1.79 15.34 12.72
N LEU A 514 0.78 14.61 12.24
CA LEU A 514 0.41 14.58 10.83
C LEU A 514 -0.05 15.95 10.32
N GLU A 515 -0.86 16.67 11.09
CA GLU A 515 -1.31 18.02 10.74
C GLU A 515 -0.14 19.01 10.67
N ARG A 516 0.83 18.93 11.59
CA ARG A 516 2.06 19.74 11.50
C ARG A 516 2.84 19.45 10.23
N LEU A 517 3.00 18.18 9.86
CA LEU A 517 3.64 17.79 8.60
C LEU A 517 2.86 18.30 7.37
N ARG A 518 1.52 18.15 7.35
CA ARG A 518 0.66 18.66 6.25
C ARG A 518 0.77 20.18 6.08
N VAL A 519 0.88 20.94 7.18
CA VAL A 519 1.08 22.40 7.11
C VAL A 519 2.40 22.73 6.41
N VAL A 520 3.50 22.07 6.79
CA VAL A 520 4.82 22.31 6.16
C VAL A 520 4.81 21.96 4.66
N VAL A 521 4.08 20.92 4.26
CA VAL A 521 3.87 20.57 2.84
C VAL A 521 3.12 21.67 2.11
N ASN A 522 2.00 22.14 2.68
CA ASN A 522 1.18 23.19 2.07
C ASN A 522 1.91 24.53 1.95
N GLU A 523 2.81 24.82 2.89
CA GLU A 523 3.70 25.98 2.84
C GLU A 523 4.82 25.82 1.79
N GLY A 524 5.03 24.60 1.27
CA GLY A 524 5.98 24.29 0.19
C GLY A 524 7.42 24.12 0.66
N ASP A 525 7.64 24.00 1.97
CA ASP A 525 8.96 24.14 2.59
C ASP A 525 9.85 22.89 2.46
N ARG A 526 9.27 21.68 2.27
CA ARG A 526 10.04 20.42 2.23
C ARG A 526 9.38 19.31 1.38
N SER A 527 10.11 18.78 0.40
CA SER A 527 9.67 17.67 -0.47
C SER A 527 9.56 16.32 0.24
N LEU A 528 10.48 16.02 1.18
CA LEU A 528 10.54 14.75 1.92
C LEU A 528 9.25 14.44 2.71
N ILE A 529 8.54 15.45 3.18
CA ILE A 529 7.41 15.28 4.10
C ILE A 529 6.25 14.52 3.43
N ASN A 530 6.07 14.66 2.13
CA ASN A 530 5.05 13.91 1.42
C ASN A 530 5.33 12.39 1.44
N GLY A 531 6.58 11.96 1.24
CA GLY A 531 6.97 10.55 1.34
C GLY A 531 6.76 9.97 2.74
N VAL A 532 6.99 10.79 3.78
CA VAL A 532 6.64 10.45 5.16
C VAL A 532 5.12 10.25 5.25
N LEU A 533 4.33 11.27 4.87
CA LEU A 533 2.87 11.27 4.95
C LEU A 533 2.23 10.09 4.20
N GLU A 534 2.74 9.76 3.02
CA GLU A 534 2.32 8.58 2.25
C GLU A 534 2.62 7.28 3.00
N SER A 535 3.81 7.15 3.57
CA SER A 535 4.24 5.95 4.28
C SER A 535 3.49 5.75 5.61
N VAL A 536 3.03 6.84 6.23
CA VAL A 536 2.16 6.81 7.42
C VAL A 536 0.70 7.10 7.09
N ALA A 537 0.27 7.02 5.82
CA ALA A 537 -1.08 7.37 5.39
C ALA A 537 -2.17 6.56 6.11
N ILE A 538 -1.84 5.33 6.53
CA ILE A 538 -2.72 4.50 7.37
C ILE A 538 -3.09 5.14 8.72
N LEU A 539 -2.31 6.10 9.19
CA LEU A 539 -2.50 6.79 10.47
C LEU A 539 -3.37 8.05 10.33
N GLY A 540 -3.71 8.52 9.13
CA GLY A 540 -4.53 9.74 9.04
C GLY A 540 -4.69 10.35 7.65
N ASP A 541 -4.57 9.57 6.57
CA ASP A 541 -4.93 10.05 5.24
C ASP A 541 -6.33 9.62 4.81
N ASP A 542 -7.18 10.63 4.64
CA ASP A 542 -8.61 10.52 4.33
C ASP A 542 -8.91 9.81 3.01
N GLY A 543 -7.94 9.71 2.10
CA GLY A 543 -8.08 9.07 0.78
C GLY A 543 -7.46 7.67 0.63
N PHE A 544 -6.56 7.26 1.52
CA PHE A 544 -5.77 6.03 1.34
C PHE A 544 -6.37 4.84 2.10
N ALA A 545 -6.49 4.95 3.42
CA ALA A 545 -7.12 3.93 4.25
C ALA A 545 -7.74 4.53 5.52
N GLY A 546 -7.84 5.86 5.58
CA GLY A 546 -8.27 6.65 6.73
C GLY A 546 -9.71 6.45 7.17
N LEU A 547 -10.17 7.35 8.02
CA LEU A 547 -11.50 7.31 8.63
C LEU A 547 -12.61 7.18 7.59
N ASN A 548 -12.50 7.85 6.44
CA ASN A 548 -13.49 7.78 5.38
C ASN A 548 -13.63 6.36 4.83
N GLY A 549 -12.54 5.65 4.53
CA GLY A 549 -12.65 4.28 4.01
C GLY A 549 -13.19 3.28 5.04
N ALA A 550 -12.83 3.44 6.32
CA ALA A 550 -13.41 2.65 7.41
C ALA A 550 -14.92 2.94 7.58
N VAL A 551 -15.32 4.21 7.48
CA VAL A 551 -16.73 4.64 7.46
C VAL A 551 -17.45 4.06 6.25
N SER A 552 -16.89 4.13 5.05
CA SER A 552 -17.45 3.57 3.82
C SER A 552 -17.71 2.07 3.96
N ILE A 553 -16.80 1.29 4.57
CA ILE A 553 -17.08 -0.13 4.85
C ILE A 553 -18.23 -0.28 5.82
N MET A 554 -18.26 0.48 6.91
CA MET A 554 -19.31 0.34 7.90
C MET A 554 -20.68 0.66 7.30
N GLU A 555 -20.76 1.68 6.46
CA GLU A 555 -21.96 2.04 5.72
C GLU A 555 -22.35 0.98 4.70
N PHE A 556 -21.38 0.47 3.92
CA PHE A 556 -21.59 -0.61 2.97
C PHE A 556 -22.06 -1.90 3.66
N ASN A 557 -21.48 -2.26 4.81
CA ASN A 557 -21.90 -3.43 5.59
C ASN A 557 -23.30 -3.27 6.18
N TYR A 558 -23.70 -2.05 6.53
CA TYR A 558 -25.02 -1.79 7.11
C TYR A 558 -26.12 -1.71 6.04
N LYS A 559 -25.83 -1.10 4.89
CA LYS A 559 -26.82 -0.80 3.83
C LYS A 559 -26.73 -1.72 2.61
N GLY A 560 -25.63 -2.46 2.43
CA GLY A 560 -25.31 -3.19 1.19
C GLY A 560 -25.05 -2.23 0.02
N SER A 561 -25.12 -2.72 -1.23
CA SER A 561 -25.11 -1.87 -2.44
C SER A 561 -26.25 -0.86 -2.54
N LYS A 562 -27.24 -0.93 -1.64
CA LYS A 562 -28.36 0.03 -1.53
C LYS A 562 -27.96 1.38 -0.90
N VAL A 563 -26.67 1.70 -0.84
CA VAL A 563 -26.16 3.07 -0.59
C VAL A 563 -26.86 4.13 -1.47
N LEU A 564 -27.55 3.72 -2.54
CA LEU A 564 -27.99 4.56 -3.64
C LEU A 564 -29.44 5.07 -3.59
N GLU A 565 -30.22 4.88 -2.51
CA GLU A 565 -31.65 5.22 -2.47
C GLU A 565 -32.04 6.20 -1.35
N ASP A 566 -31.53 7.45 -1.37
CA ASP A 566 -32.32 8.69 -1.19
C ASP A 566 -31.43 9.95 -1.14
N GLY A 567 -31.83 11.02 -1.84
CA GLY A 567 -31.30 12.39 -1.63
C GLY A 567 -29.87 12.73 -2.07
N GLN A 568 -28.99 11.76 -2.36
CA GLN A 568 -27.61 12.00 -2.82
C GLN A 568 -27.52 12.23 -4.34
N THR A 569 -26.60 13.10 -4.74
CA THR A 569 -26.21 13.32 -6.15
C THR A 569 -25.47 12.11 -6.73
N SER A 570 -25.47 11.94 -8.05
CA SER A 570 -24.72 10.86 -8.72
C SER A 570 -23.21 10.90 -8.42
N ARG A 571 -22.65 12.09 -8.15
CA ARG A 571 -21.23 12.28 -7.85
C ARG A 571 -20.87 11.79 -6.45
N GLU A 572 -21.70 12.08 -5.45
CA GLU A 572 -21.49 11.60 -4.07
C GLU A 572 -21.51 10.06 -4.03
N LYS A 573 -22.45 9.46 -4.76
CA LYS A 573 -22.55 8.00 -4.89
C LYS A 573 -21.30 7.37 -5.52
N GLN A 574 -20.79 7.98 -6.58
CA GLN A 574 -19.57 7.52 -7.25
C GLN A 574 -18.35 7.62 -6.31
N LEU A 575 -18.22 8.72 -5.57
CA LEU A 575 -17.12 8.94 -4.63
C LEU A 575 -17.12 7.92 -3.47
N GLU A 576 -18.26 7.65 -2.86
CA GLU A 576 -18.39 6.66 -1.77
C GLU A 576 -18.02 5.25 -2.24
N GLN A 577 -18.41 4.90 -3.47
CA GLN A 577 -18.04 3.62 -4.08
C GLN A 577 -16.54 3.55 -4.41
N GLU A 578 -15.96 4.62 -4.96
CA GLU A 578 -14.51 4.73 -5.20
C GLU A 578 -13.73 4.56 -3.90
N GLN A 579 -14.19 5.18 -2.80
CA GLN A 579 -13.58 5.05 -1.48
C GLN A 579 -13.65 3.63 -0.92
N PHE A 580 -14.79 2.94 -1.04
CA PHE A 580 -14.92 1.55 -0.60
C PHE A 580 -13.95 0.63 -1.34
N VAL A 581 -13.89 0.81 -2.66
CA VAL A 581 -13.02 0.05 -3.55
C VAL A 581 -11.54 0.26 -3.23
N LEU A 582 -11.12 1.53 -3.13
CA LEU A 582 -9.74 1.89 -2.78
C LEU A 582 -9.38 1.34 -1.41
N PHE A 583 -10.29 1.44 -0.45
CA PHE A 583 -10.07 0.87 0.86
C PHE A 583 -9.89 -0.65 0.81
N MET A 584 -10.73 -1.40 0.08
CA MET A 584 -10.59 -2.86 -0.03
C MET A 584 -9.26 -3.24 -0.68
N GLU A 585 -8.80 -2.48 -1.66
CA GLU A 585 -7.50 -2.65 -2.29
C GLU A 585 -6.34 -2.40 -1.31
N HIS A 586 -6.38 -1.27 -0.62
CA HIS A 586 -5.35 -0.91 0.34
C HIS A 586 -5.36 -1.86 1.54
N LEU A 587 -6.52 -2.24 2.08
CA LEU A 587 -6.62 -3.19 3.18
C LEU A 587 -5.97 -4.52 2.83
N TRP A 588 -6.27 -5.08 1.66
CA TRP A 588 -5.68 -6.35 1.23
C TRP A 588 -4.16 -6.27 1.14
N THR A 589 -3.67 -5.17 0.59
CA THR A 589 -2.23 -4.88 0.46
C THR A 589 -1.57 -4.67 1.83
N LEU A 590 -2.18 -3.88 2.71
CA LEU A 590 -1.68 -3.56 4.04
C LEU A 590 -1.62 -4.82 4.90
N VAL A 591 -2.69 -5.62 4.94
CA VAL A 591 -2.71 -6.90 5.65
C VAL A 591 -1.63 -7.82 5.10
N GLY A 592 -1.45 -7.86 3.78
CA GLY A 592 -0.45 -8.71 3.11
C GLY A 592 1.00 -8.32 3.36
N ARG A 593 1.29 -7.02 3.51
CA ARG A 593 2.63 -6.52 3.78
C ARG A 593 3.09 -6.77 5.20
N ARG A 594 2.18 -6.98 6.15
CA ARG A 594 2.55 -7.18 7.57
C ARG A 594 3.10 -8.58 7.82
N ALA A 595 4.00 -8.71 8.78
CA ALA A 595 4.48 -9.98 9.32
C ALA A 595 3.46 -10.56 10.32
N THR A 596 3.35 -11.89 10.30
CA THR A 596 2.60 -12.68 11.26
C THR A 596 3.31 -14.00 11.53
N THR A 597 3.11 -14.56 12.72
CA THR A 597 3.57 -15.92 13.04
C THR A 597 2.62 -16.98 12.48
N LYS A 598 1.33 -16.64 12.29
CA LYS A 598 0.30 -17.54 11.74
C LYS A 598 -0.47 -16.83 10.63
N GLU A 599 -0.51 -17.40 9.44
CA GLU A 599 -1.15 -16.78 8.26
C GLU A 599 -2.65 -16.54 8.45
N GLU A 600 -3.31 -17.45 9.15
CA GLU A 600 -4.69 -17.36 9.63
C GLU A 600 -5.01 -16.14 10.51
N ASP A 601 -4.03 -15.46 11.08
CA ASP A 601 -4.23 -14.21 11.83
C ASP A 601 -4.50 -13.02 10.90
N ARG A 602 -3.98 -13.05 9.66
CA ARG A 602 -4.30 -12.04 8.63
C ARG A 602 -5.80 -12.00 8.36
N VAL A 603 -6.43 -13.17 8.31
CA VAL A 603 -7.88 -13.30 8.11
C VAL A 603 -8.65 -12.71 9.28
N LEU A 604 -8.20 -12.95 10.53
CA LEU A 604 -8.84 -12.40 11.73
C LEU A 604 -8.74 -10.86 11.76
N VAL A 605 -7.56 -10.32 11.49
CA VAL A 605 -7.32 -8.87 11.43
C VAL A 605 -8.15 -8.22 10.34
N ALA A 606 -8.16 -8.79 9.13
CA ALA A 606 -8.98 -8.30 8.03
C ALA A 606 -10.48 -8.35 8.38
N CYS A 607 -10.95 -9.42 9.01
CA CYS A 607 -12.33 -9.57 9.49
C CYS A 607 -12.71 -8.49 10.52
N ASN A 608 -11.82 -8.20 11.47
CA ASN A 608 -12.02 -7.15 12.47
C ASN A 608 -12.11 -5.75 11.84
N ILE A 609 -11.19 -5.41 10.94
CA ILE A 609 -11.18 -4.13 10.24
C ILE A 609 -12.42 -3.97 9.36
N MET A 610 -12.84 -5.05 8.69
CA MET A 610 -14.06 -5.07 7.88
C MET A 610 -15.36 -5.17 8.71
N TYR A 611 -15.29 -5.12 10.05
CA TYR A 611 -16.46 -5.22 10.92
C TYR A 611 -17.35 -6.45 10.66
N LYS A 612 -16.73 -7.59 10.36
CA LYS A 612 -17.42 -8.88 10.19
C LYS A 612 -17.40 -9.71 11.47
N ASP A 613 -18.22 -10.76 11.51
CA ASP A 613 -18.32 -11.65 12.67
C ASP A 613 -17.10 -12.59 12.73
N VAL A 614 -16.13 -12.22 13.58
CA VAL A 614 -14.94 -13.03 13.86
C VAL A 614 -15.31 -14.41 14.42
N GLY A 615 -16.45 -14.54 15.10
CA GLY A 615 -16.95 -15.81 15.59
C GLY A 615 -17.25 -16.82 14.47
N LYS A 616 -17.66 -16.37 13.28
CA LYS A 616 -17.81 -17.23 12.09
C LYS A 616 -16.45 -17.65 11.54
N VAL A 617 -15.50 -16.72 11.47
CA VAL A 617 -14.12 -16.99 11.02
C VAL A 617 -13.45 -18.01 11.94
N LEU A 618 -13.55 -17.85 13.26
CA LEU A 618 -12.96 -18.75 14.26
C LEU A 618 -13.51 -20.18 14.26
N LYS A 619 -14.64 -20.45 13.60
CA LYS A 619 -15.14 -21.82 13.38
C LYS A 619 -14.37 -22.55 12.28
N GLY A 620 -13.76 -21.81 11.35
CA GLY A 620 -12.92 -22.33 10.29
C GLY A 620 -11.61 -22.93 10.83
N LYS A 621 -11.21 -24.09 10.28
CA LYS A 621 -9.93 -24.73 10.61
C LYS A 621 -8.81 -24.23 9.69
N GLY A 622 -7.69 -23.84 10.30
CA GLY A 622 -6.51 -23.32 9.59
C GLY A 622 -6.81 -22.07 8.75
N HIS A 623 -5.88 -21.71 7.90
CA HIS A 623 -5.98 -20.53 7.03
C HIS A 623 -7.17 -20.62 6.06
N THR A 624 -7.29 -21.72 5.30
CA THR A 624 -8.36 -21.91 4.31
C THR A 624 -9.76 -21.83 4.91
N GLY A 625 -10.01 -22.51 6.03
CA GLY A 625 -11.32 -22.49 6.67
C GLY A 625 -11.68 -21.12 7.22
N ARG A 626 -10.70 -20.37 7.75
CA ARG A 626 -10.92 -18.98 8.18
C ARG A 626 -11.21 -18.08 7.00
N MET A 627 -10.46 -18.22 5.89
CA MET A 627 -10.67 -17.42 4.68
C MET A 627 -12.09 -17.61 4.14
N ILE A 628 -12.57 -18.86 4.03
CA ILE A 628 -13.97 -19.16 3.66
C ILE A 628 -14.95 -18.50 4.62
N GLY A 629 -14.72 -18.64 5.93
CA GLY A 629 -15.57 -18.02 6.95
C GLY A 629 -15.60 -16.48 6.90
N LEU A 630 -14.61 -15.84 6.28
CA LEU A 630 -14.62 -14.40 5.98
C LEU A 630 -15.39 -14.12 4.69
N LEU A 631 -15.08 -14.84 3.61
CA LEU A 631 -15.71 -14.68 2.30
C LEU A 631 -17.23 -14.90 2.35
N ASP A 632 -17.71 -15.86 3.14
CA ASP A 632 -19.13 -16.13 3.42
C ASP A 632 -19.91 -14.95 4.00
N GLN A 633 -19.20 -13.93 4.50
CA GLN A 633 -19.80 -12.74 5.10
C GLN A 633 -19.76 -11.53 4.16
N LEU A 634 -19.16 -11.68 2.98
CA LEU A 634 -19.15 -10.68 1.93
C LEU A 634 -20.34 -10.97 1.02
N GLU A 635 -21.28 -10.04 0.91
CA GLU A 635 -22.40 -10.19 -0.04
C GLU A 635 -21.96 -9.83 -1.46
N GLU A 636 -21.11 -8.81 -1.56
CA GLU A 636 -20.57 -8.30 -2.79
C GLU A 636 -19.08 -8.02 -2.64
N VAL A 637 -18.35 -8.22 -3.73
CA VAL A 637 -16.95 -7.87 -3.90
C VAL A 637 -16.76 -7.26 -5.29
N PRO A 638 -15.67 -6.54 -5.50
CA PRO A 638 -15.20 -6.17 -6.83
C PRO A 638 -15.22 -7.33 -7.84
N ALA A 639 -15.91 -7.22 -8.98
CA ALA A 639 -15.96 -8.30 -9.97
C ALA A 639 -14.57 -8.61 -10.56
N GLY A 640 -13.71 -7.59 -10.69
CA GLY A 640 -12.33 -7.73 -11.17
C GLY A 640 -11.40 -8.59 -10.30
N THR A 641 -11.86 -9.06 -9.13
CA THR A 641 -11.12 -9.97 -8.23
C THR A 641 -10.64 -11.23 -8.94
N ILE A 642 -11.46 -11.76 -9.86
CA ILE A 642 -11.16 -12.98 -10.59
C ILE A 642 -9.90 -12.84 -11.45
N PHE A 643 -9.54 -11.62 -11.86
CA PHE A 643 -8.35 -11.35 -12.67
C PHE A 643 -7.09 -11.06 -11.84
N ARG A 644 -7.12 -11.19 -10.50
CA ARG A 644 -5.93 -10.94 -9.67
C ARG A 644 -4.98 -12.11 -9.76
N SER A 645 -3.68 -11.91 -9.95
CA SER A 645 -2.71 -12.99 -9.84
C SER A 645 -2.58 -13.45 -8.37
N GLY A 646 -2.30 -14.73 -8.15
CA GLY A 646 -2.10 -15.29 -6.81
C GLY A 646 -2.70 -16.68 -6.65
N GLU A 647 -2.25 -17.39 -5.61
CA GLU A 647 -2.82 -18.67 -5.20
C GLU A 647 -4.32 -18.53 -4.93
N ARG A 648 -5.13 -19.45 -5.47
CA ARG A 648 -6.59 -19.48 -5.28
C ARG A 648 -6.98 -20.30 -4.08
N VAL A 649 -8.09 -19.95 -3.42
CA VAL A 649 -8.66 -20.80 -2.37
C VAL A 649 -8.92 -22.18 -2.97
N PRO A 650 -8.34 -23.28 -2.43
CA PRO A 650 -8.37 -24.59 -3.07
C PRO A 650 -9.69 -25.34 -2.83
N ILE A 651 -10.82 -24.63 -2.76
CA ILE A 651 -12.16 -25.17 -2.49
C ILE A 651 -13.14 -24.65 -3.53
N ASP A 652 -13.91 -25.56 -4.11
CA ASP A 652 -14.89 -25.25 -5.15
C ASP A 652 -15.98 -24.30 -4.61
N GLY A 653 -16.32 -23.28 -5.40
CA GLY A 653 -17.18 -22.18 -4.99
C GLY A 653 -16.41 -20.96 -4.45
N TYR A 654 -15.11 -21.10 -4.19
CA TYR A 654 -14.24 -20.03 -3.68
C TYR A 654 -12.98 -19.79 -4.52
N ARG A 655 -12.76 -20.52 -5.62
CA ARG A 655 -11.53 -20.42 -6.43
C ARG A 655 -11.42 -19.09 -7.18
N TRP A 656 -12.50 -18.33 -7.22
CA TRP A 656 -12.50 -16.93 -7.66
C TRP A 656 -11.67 -16.01 -6.75
N ALA A 657 -11.47 -16.38 -5.48
CA ALA A 657 -10.79 -15.57 -4.48
C ALA A 657 -9.30 -15.96 -4.31
N CYS A 658 -8.46 -14.98 -3.98
CA CYS A 658 -7.09 -15.24 -3.57
C CYS A 658 -7.06 -15.94 -2.19
N HIS A 659 -6.25 -16.99 -2.07
CA HIS A 659 -6.04 -17.72 -0.82
C HIS A 659 -5.29 -16.85 0.19
N THR A 660 -4.34 -16.04 -0.27
CA THR A 660 -3.46 -15.23 0.58
C THR A 660 -3.64 -13.74 0.34
N PHE A 661 -3.29 -12.94 1.35
CA PHE A 661 -3.21 -11.49 1.24
C PHE A 661 -1.89 -11.12 0.54
N LYS A 662 -1.79 -11.30 -0.79
CA LYS A 662 -0.61 -10.89 -1.57
C LYS A 662 -0.82 -9.56 -2.28
N LEU A 663 0.30 -8.93 -2.65
CA LEU A 663 0.37 -7.79 -3.54
C LEU A 663 -0.26 -8.11 -4.90
N GLY A 664 -1.05 -7.17 -5.41
CA GLY A 664 -1.58 -7.22 -6.77
C GLY A 664 -2.73 -6.23 -6.89
N ALA A 665 -2.70 -5.37 -7.90
CA ALA A 665 -3.82 -4.48 -8.17
C ALA A 665 -5.08 -5.34 -8.33
N TRP A 666 -6.11 -5.07 -7.53
CA TRP A 666 -7.45 -5.47 -7.92
C TRP A 666 -7.67 -4.82 -9.30
N GLY A 667 -8.21 -5.56 -10.27
CA GLY A 667 -8.47 -4.98 -11.59
C GLY A 667 -9.25 -3.66 -11.45
N ARG A 668 -9.10 -2.77 -12.43
CA ARG A 668 -9.85 -1.51 -12.47
C ARG A 668 -11.32 -1.81 -12.16
N PHE A 669 -11.88 -1.08 -11.21
CA PHE A 669 -13.18 -1.43 -10.65
C PHE A 669 -14.29 -0.83 -11.51
N ASP A 670 -15.15 -1.69 -12.04
CA ASP A 670 -16.41 -1.27 -12.67
C ASP A 670 -17.52 -1.20 -11.62
N PHE A 671 -17.90 0.02 -11.25
CA PHE A 671 -18.99 0.28 -10.30
C PHE A 671 -20.37 -0.14 -10.83
N GLY A 672 -20.52 -0.30 -12.15
CA GLY A 672 -21.73 -0.82 -12.78
C GLY A 672 -21.88 -2.35 -12.69
N ASN A 673 -20.86 -3.05 -12.19
CA ASN A 673 -20.75 -4.50 -12.25
C ASN A 673 -20.16 -5.10 -10.96
N PRO A 674 -20.90 -5.05 -9.82
CA PRO A 674 -20.46 -5.70 -8.60
C PRO A 674 -20.49 -7.23 -8.76
N GLY A 675 -19.45 -7.90 -8.23
CA GLY A 675 -19.42 -9.35 -8.12
C GLY A 675 -20.23 -9.80 -6.91
N ARG A 676 -21.28 -10.60 -7.13
CA ARG A 676 -22.14 -11.10 -6.04
C ARG A 676 -21.65 -12.46 -5.56
N VAL A 677 -21.35 -12.56 -4.27
CA VAL A 677 -20.89 -13.81 -3.65
C VAL A 677 -22.08 -14.75 -3.48
N THR A 678 -21.93 -16.00 -3.91
CA THR A 678 -22.93 -17.06 -3.76
C THR A 678 -22.28 -18.34 -3.25
N PRO A 679 -23.05 -19.29 -2.67
CA PRO A 679 -22.50 -20.59 -2.27
C PRO A 679 -21.93 -21.42 -3.44
N GLN A 680 -22.24 -21.07 -4.69
CA GLN A 680 -21.78 -21.76 -5.89
C GLN A 680 -20.57 -21.09 -6.57
N GLY A 681 -20.17 -19.90 -6.13
CA GLY A 681 -19.15 -19.09 -6.81
C GLY A 681 -19.44 -17.59 -6.79
N LEU A 682 -18.63 -16.82 -7.49
CA LEU A 682 -18.82 -15.39 -7.67
C LEU A 682 -19.57 -15.11 -8.96
N LEU A 683 -20.75 -14.49 -8.84
CA LEU A 683 -21.54 -14.04 -9.99
C LEU A 683 -21.02 -12.69 -10.49
N VAL A 684 -20.54 -12.65 -11.72
CA VAL A 684 -19.93 -11.47 -12.38
C VAL A 684 -20.47 -11.30 -13.80
N ARG A 685 -20.24 -10.14 -14.41
CA ARG A 685 -20.50 -9.92 -15.85
C ARG A 685 -19.23 -9.52 -16.58
N PHE A 686 -18.83 -10.29 -17.59
CA PHE A 686 -17.66 -9.95 -18.39
C PHE A 686 -17.85 -10.45 -19.82
N ALA A 687 -17.19 -9.78 -20.75
CA ALA A 687 -17.08 -10.30 -22.09
C ALA A 687 -16.17 -11.53 -22.08
N GLY A 688 -16.32 -12.39 -23.06
CA GLY A 688 -15.53 -13.62 -23.12
C GLY A 688 -15.68 -14.37 -24.43
N PHE A 689 -15.04 -15.53 -24.51
CA PHE A 689 -15.05 -16.40 -25.68
C PHE A 689 -15.29 -17.83 -25.23
N ILE A 690 -16.27 -18.51 -25.81
CA ILE A 690 -16.42 -19.96 -25.62
C ILE A 690 -15.52 -20.67 -26.64
N LEU A 691 -14.66 -21.55 -26.16
CA LEU A 691 -13.74 -22.32 -27.00
C LEU A 691 -14.45 -23.60 -27.48
N PRO A 692 -14.66 -23.78 -28.79
CA PRO A 692 -15.35 -24.97 -29.30
C PRO A 692 -14.49 -26.23 -29.19
N GLU A 693 -13.17 -26.06 -29.10
CA GLU A 693 -12.20 -27.13 -28.92
C GLU A 693 -11.27 -26.79 -27.76
N LYS A 694 -10.83 -27.82 -27.02
CA LYS A 694 -9.87 -27.64 -25.93
C LYS A 694 -8.47 -27.44 -26.55
N PRO A 695 -7.72 -26.39 -26.14
CA PRO A 695 -6.33 -26.24 -26.52
C PRO A 695 -5.53 -27.42 -25.99
N THR A 696 -4.51 -27.87 -26.72
CA THR A 696 -3.67 -29.00 -26.32
C THR A 696 -2.48 -28.58 -25.46
N GLN A 697 -2.22 -27.27 -25.38
CA GLN A 697 -1.06 -26.66 -24.71
C GLN A 697 -1.48 -25.36 -24.01
N PRO A 698 -0.77 -24.95 -22.96
CA PRO A 698 -1.11 -23.78 -22.15
C PRO A 698 -1.04 -22.48 -22.96
N ASP A 699 -0.09 -22.37 -23.88
CA ASP A 699 0.00 -21.23 -24.80
C ASP A 699 -0.52 -21.63 -26.17
N PHE A 700 -1.49 -20.86 -26.69
CA PHE A 700 -2.14 -21.19 -27.95
C PHE A 700 -2.64 -19.94 -28.69
N PRO A 701 -2.62 -19.97 -30.04
CA PRO A 701 -3.26 -18.94 -30.84
C PRO A 701 -4.79 -19.09 -30.79
N LEU A 702 -5.49 -17.96 -30.72
CA LEU A 702 -6.94 -17.87 -30.77
C LEU A 702 -7.35 -16.93 -31.91
N MET A 703 -8.14 -17.45 -32.84
CA MET A 703 -8.81 -16.65 -33.87
C MET A 703 -10.28 -16.50 -33.51
N VAL A 704 -10.71 -15.26 -33.28
CA VAL A 704 -12.10 -14.91 -32.95
C VAL A 704 -12.77 -14.41 -34.22
N GLN A 705 -13.72 -15.18 -34.73
CA GLN A 705 -14.53 -14.82 -35.89
C GLN A 705 -15.81 -14.13 -35.44
N SER A 706 -16.02 -12.90 -35.91
CA SER A 706 -17.20 -12.11 -35.54
C SER A 706 -17.77 -11.35 -36.74
N ALA A 707 -19.02 -10.91 -36.62
CA ALA A 707 -19.63 -10.05 -37.64
C ALA A 707 -18.89 -8.70 -37.83
N ALA A 708 -18.06 -8.29 -36.88
CA ALA A 708 -17.24 -7.08 -36.95
C ALA A 708 -15.86 -7.30 -37.61
N GLY A 709 -15.52 -8.55 -37.96
CA GLY A 709 -14.22 -8.95 -38.49
C GLY A 709 -13.55 -10.05 -37.66
N ASP A 710 -12.50 -10.64 -38.23
CA ASP A 710 -11.68 -11.65 -37.59
C ASP A 710 -10.58 -10.99 -36.76
N GLU A 711 -10.48 -11.38 -35.49
CA GLU A 711 -9.41 -10.94 -34.60
C GLU A 711 -8.47 -12.09 -34.27
N PHE A 712 -7.18 -11.81 -34.29
CA PHE A 712 -6.17 -12.78 -33.90
C PHE A 712 -5.53 -12.40 -32.56
N ARG A 713 -5.46 -13.38 -31.66
CA ARG A 713 -4.98 -13.20 -30.29
C ARG A 713 -4.05 -14.35 -29.92
N LEU A 714 -2.95 -14.03 -29.26
CA LEU A 714 -2.09 -15.02 -28.60
C LEU A 714 -2.52 -15.13 -27.13
N ILE A 715 -2.84 -16.36 -26.70
CA ILE A 715 -3.09 -16.66 -25.31
C ILE A 715 -1.80 -17.17 -24.69
N THR A 716 -1.37 -16.51 -23.63
CA THR A 716 -0.27 -16.98 -22.80
C THR A 716 -0.80 -17.28 -21.41
N CYS A 717 -0.79 -18.54 -21.02
CA CYS A 717 -1.08 -18.89 -19.63
C CYS A 717 0.13 -18.45 -18.79
N SER A 718 -0.06 -17.43 -17.94
CA SER A 718 1.09 -16.87 -17.22
C SER A 718 1.55 -17.84 -16.13
N TYR A 719 2.83 -18.20 -16.20
CA TYR A 719 3.53 -19.10 -15.28
C TYR A 719 4.39 -18.47 -14.17
N PRO A 720 4.22 -17.22 -13.69
CA PRO A 720 5.15 -16.74 -12.68
C PRO A 720 4.81 -17.33 -11.30
N ASN A 721 5.88 -17.74 -10.60
CA ASN A 721 6.04 -18.34 -9.26
C ASN A 721 5.19 -17.75 -8.10
N ASN A 722 4.30 -16.80 -8.35
CA ASN A 722 3.43 -16.15 -7.38
C ASN A 722 1.98 -16.68 -7.35
N THR A 723 1.58 -17.57 -8.27
CA THR A 723 0.24 -18.22 -8.31
C THR A 723 0.12 -19.48 -7.46
N GLY A 724 1.16 -19.88 -6.71
CA GLY A 724 1.07 -20.96 -5.72
C GLY A 724 1.23 -22.39 -6.26
N THR A 725 1.10 -22.59 -7.56
CA THR A 725 1.71 -23.68 -8.33
C THR A 725 1.72 -23.24 -9.80
N ALA A 726 2.85 -23.39 -10.50
CA ALA A 726 2.81 -23.43 -11.95
C ALA A 726 1.86 -24.57 -12.34
N LEU A 727 0.98 -24.38 -13.33
CA LEU A 727 0.34 -25.55 -13.95
C LEU A 727 1.46 -26.33 -14.64
N THR A 728 2.04 -27.30 -13.95
CA THR A 728 2.93 -28.26 -14.58
C THR A 728 2.24 -28.82 -15.82
N PRO A 729 2.96 -29.29 -16.85
CA PRO A 729 2.33 -29.99 -17.97
C PRO A 729 1.30 -31.05 -17.51
N GLU A 730 1.52 -31.63 -16.33
CA GLU A 730 0.61 -32.51 -15.60
C GLU A 730 -0.68 -31.80 -15.12
N ASP A 731 -0.59 -30.63 -14.47
CA ASP A 731 -1.77 -29.87 -14.03
C ASP A 731 -2.60 -29.34 -15.23
N TRP A 732 -1.93 -28.94 -16.31
CA TRP A 732 -2.59 -28.57 -17.56
C TRP A 732 -3.31 -29.77 -18.19
N SER A 733 -2.65 -30.92 -18.20
CA SER A 733 -3.25 -32.18 -18.63
C SER A 733 -4.47 -32.54 -17.78
N GLU A 734 -4.42 -32.32 -16.46
CA GLU A 734 -5.55 -32.52 -15.58
C GLU A 734 -6.73 -31.58 -15.90
N ALA A 735 -6.46 -30.28 -16.10
CA ALA A 735 -7.47 -29.29 -16.47
C ALA A 735 -8.19 -29.66 -17.78
N ILE A 736 -7.45 -30.14 -18.78
CA ILE A 736 -8.02 -30.60 -20.06
C ILE A 736 -8.78 -31.92 -19.90
N GLN A 737 -8.31 -32.84 -19.07
CA GLN A 737 -8.92 -34.17 -18.89
C GLN A 737 -10.22 -34.14 -18.09
N ARG A 738 -10.43 -33.13 -17.23
CA ARG A 738 -11.72 -32.91 -16.54
C ARG A 738 -12.84 -32.65 -17.57
N THR A 739 -13.96 -33.39 -17.49
CA THR A 739 -15.12 -33.29 -18.42
C THR A 739 -16.45 -33.04 -17.71
N PRO A 740 -17.48 -32.46 -18.39
CA PRO A 740 -17.48 -31.76 -19.68
C PRO A 740 -18.25 -30.40 -19.66
N ASN A 741 -17.65 -29.33 -20.15
CA ASN A 741 -18.19 -28.42 -21.17
C ASN A 741 -17.00 -27.63 -21.74
N ASN A 742 -17.27 -26.85 -22.78
CA ASN A 742 -16.31 -25.97 -23.42
C ASN A 742 -15.48 -25.18 -22.40
N LEU A 743 -14.20 -24.96 -22.68
CA LEU A 743 -13.45 -23.95 -21.95
C LEU A 743 -13.97 -22.58 -22.38
N ALA A 744 -13.87 -21.60 -21.50
CA ALA A 744 -14.13 -20.22 -21.86
C ALA A 744 -13.01 -19.32 -21.34
N ILE A 745 -12.82 -18.22 -22.05
CA ILE A 745 -11.94 -17.14 -21.63
C ILE A 745 -12.82 -15.97 -21.24
N LEU A 746 -12.67 -15.47 -20.03
CA LEU A 746 -13.28 -14.20 -19.62
C LEU A 746 -12.21 -13.13 -19.73
N GLN A 747 -12.52 -12.02 -20.40
CA GLN A 747 -11.58 -10.92 -20.58
C GLN A 747 -11.91 -9.77 -19.63
N SER A 748 -10.86 -9.16 -19.07
CA SER A 748 -11.00 -7.95 -18.27
C SER A 748 -11.36 -6.76 -19.16
N ASP A 749 -12.21 -5.90 -18.62
CA ASP A 749 -12.57 -4.56 -19.08
C ASP A 749 -11.53 -3.48 -18.69
N GLY A 750 -10.49 -3.85 -17.93
CA GLY A 750 -9.46 -2.96 -17.42
C GLY A 750 -8.44 -2.47 -18.45
N GLY A 751 -7.41 -1.78 -17.95
CA GLY A 751 -6.35 -1.19 -18.77
C GLY A 751 -5.61 -2.21 -19.64
N THR A 752 -5.24 -1.76 -20.82
CA THR A 752 -4.46 -2.51 -21.80
C THR A 752 -2.99 -2.15 -21.71
N PHE A 753 -2.15 -3.11 -22.05
CA PHE A 753 -0.70 -2.95 -22.09
C PHE A 753 -0.24 -3.15 -23.53
N ILE A 754 0.75 -2.39 -23.98
CA ILE A 754 1.37 -2.64 -25.28
C ILE A 754 2.66 -3.40 -25.03
N HIS A 755 2.84 -4.54 -25.69
CA HIS A 755 4.11 -5.28 -25.69
C HIS A 755 4.47 -5.73 -27.10
N SER A 756 5.71 -6.13 -27.31
CA SER A 756 6.16 -6.72 -28.57
C SER A 756 6.02 -8.23 -28.56
N MET A 757 5.51 -8.80 -29.65
CA MET A 757 5.60 -10.23 -29.96
C MET A 757 6.70 -10.47 -30.99
N PHE A 758 7.54 -11.49 -30.77
CA PHE A 758 8.56 -11.91 -31.73
C PHE A 758 7.98 -12.75 -32.86
N LEU A 759 8.45 -12.50 -34.08
CA LEU A 759 8.07 -13.18 -35.30
C LEU A 759 9.19 -14.13 -35.75
N LYS A 760 8.83 -15.19 -36.48
CA LYS A 760 9.72 -16.23 -37.01
C LYS A 760 10.83 -15.69 -37.91
N ASP A 761 10.61 -14.55 -38.54
CA ASP A 761 11.56 -13.87 -39.42
C ASP A 761 12.54 -12.95 -38.66
N GLY A 762 12.47 -12.92 -37.33
CA GLY A 762 13.28 -12.06 -36.47
C GLY A 762 12.72 -10.66 -36.27
N GLY A 763 11.55 -10.34 -36.83
CA GLY A 763 10.83 -9.10 -36.58
C GLY A 763 10.07 -9.10 -35.26
N THR A 764 9.52 -7.93 -34.90
CA THR A 764 8.62 -7.76 -33.75
C THR A 764 7.37 -7.00 -34.14
N VAL A 765 6.24 -7.31 -33.51
CA VAL A 765 4.97 -6.61 -33.73
C VAL A 765 4.38 -6.10 -32.41
N PRO A 766 3.96 -4.82 -32.32
CA PRO A 766 3.30 -4.29 -31.14
C PRO A 766 1.90 -4.89 -31.00
N CYS A 767 1.57 -5.34 -29.80
CA CYS A 767 0.33 -6.05 -29.49
C CYS A 767 -0.31 -5.48 -28.24
N GLU A 768 -1.64 -5.36 -28.29
CA GLU A 768 -2.44 -4.93 -27.16
C GLU A 768 -2.75 -6.13 -26.27
N GLN A 769 -2.20 -6.16 -25.07
CA GLN A 769 -2.40 -7.21 -24.09
C GLN A 769 -3.39 -6.80 -23.00
N ARG A 770 -4.23 -7.76 -22.60
CA ARG A 770 -5.18 -7.61 -21.49
C ARG A 770 -5.10 -8.80 -20.54
N ARG A 771 -5.54 -8.58 -19.30
CA ARG A 771 -5.76 -9.66 -18.33
C ARG A 771 -7.01 -10.45 -18.69
N ALA A 772 -6.95 -11.75 -18.52
CA ALA A 772 -8.07 -12.65 -18.72
C ALA A 772 -7.96 -13.87 -17.77
N ILE A 773 -9.00 -14.69 -17.73
CA ILE A 773 -8.97 -15.98 -17.04
C ILE A 773 -9.49 -17.08 -17.94
N LEU A 774 -8.94 -18.26 -17.78
CA LEU A 774 -9.44 -19.50 -18.33
C LEU A 774 -10.35 -20.16 -17.30
N VAL A 775 -11.54 -20.56 -17.76
CA VAL A 775 -12.53 -21.26 -16.93
C VAL A 775 -13.03 -22.51 -17.67
N SER A 776 -13.38 -23.54 -16.92
CA SER A 776 -14.11 -24.69 -17.45
C SER A 776 -15.60 -24.49 -17.21
N ILE A 777 -16.41 -24.52 -18.26
CA ILE A 777 -17.87 -24.45 -18.10
C ILE A 777 -18.32 -25.74 -17.42
N THR A 778 -19.20 -25.62 -16.41
CA THR A 778 -19.76 -26.78 -15.70
C THR A 778 -21.21 -26.98 -16.08
N GLU A 779 -21.97 -25.90 -16.24
CA GLU A 779 -23.38 -25.93 -16.66
C GLU A 779 -23.84 -24.54 -17.13
N GLU A 780 -24.89 -24.51 -17.94
CA GLU A 780 -25.60 -23.28 -18.29
C GLU A 780 -27.02 -23.33 -17.73
N ARG A 781 -27.41 -22.32 -16.95
CA ARG A 781 -28.76 -22.21 -16.39
C ARG A 781 -29.33 -20.81 -16.64
N GLY A 782 -30.33 -20.73 -17.50
CA GLY A 782 -30.90 -19.45 -17.93
C GLY A 782 -29.83 -18.61 -18.65
N GLU A 783 -29.65 -17.36 -18.22
CA GLU A 783 -28.62 -16.46 -18.77
C GLU A 783 -27.25 -16.60 -18.06
N THR A 784 -27.14 -17.46 -17.05
CA THR A 784 -25.89 -17.62 -16.26
C THR A 784 -25.12 -18.86 -16.70
N ILE A 785 -23.85 -18.66 -17.03
CA ILE A 785 -22.89 -19.73 -17.27
C ILE A 785 -22.15 -20.00 -15.97
N TYR A 786 -22.29 -21.21 -15.43
CA TYR A 786 -21.53 -21.65 -14.26
C TYR A 786 -20.24 -22.27 -14.75
N CYS A 787 -19.15 -21.85 -14.15
CA CYS A 787 -17.82 -22.27 -14.55
C CYS A 787 -16.90 -22.37 -13.34
N ARG A 788 -15.86 -23.17 -13.48
CA ARG A 788 -14.79 -23.32 -12.49
C ARG A 788 -13.58 -22.51 -12.94
N TYR A 789 -12.97 -21.79 -12.01
CA TYR A 789 -11.69 -21.11 -12.26
C TYR A 789 -10.58 -22.13 -12.54
N GLU A 790 -9.89 -22.03 -13.69
CA GLU A 790 -8.73 -22.87 -14.01
C GLU A 790 -7.43 -22.09 -13.91
N SER A 791 -7.29 -20.98 -14.64
CA SER A 791 -6.03 -20.25 -14.71
C SER A 791 -6.19 -18.77 -15.01
N PHE A 792 -5.17 -17.99 -14.63
CA PHE A 792 -5.00 -16.63 -15.13
C PHE A 792 -4.28 -16.69 -16.49
N VAL A 793 -4.74 -15.88 -17.45
CA VAL A 793 -4.13 -15.84 -18.79
C VAL A 793 -3.95 -14.41 -19.25
N TRP A 794 -2.93 -14.20 -20.08
CA TRP A 794 -2.75 -12.98 -20.85
C TRP A 794 -3.34 -13.15 -22.25
N LEU A 795 -3.98 -12.09 -22.72
CA LEU A 795 -4.65 -12.04 -24.01
C LEU A 795 -4.02 -10.95 -24.86
N SER A 796 -3.13 -11.34 -25.78
CA SER A 796 -2.37 -10.43 -26.63
C SER A 796 -2.99 -10.34 -28.03
N LYS A 797 -3.61 -9.20 -28.35
CA LYS A 797 -4.22 -8.93 -29.65
C LYS A 797 -3.16 -8.45 -30.64
N ALA A 798 -2.98 -9.19 -31.73
CA ALA A 798 -2.14 -8.77 -32.85
C ALA A 798 -2.82 -7.68 -33.69
N PRO A 799 -2.08 -6.91 -34.51
CA PRO A 799 -2.67 -5.91 -35.40
C PRO A 799 -3.66 -6.50 -36.42
N GLY A 800 -3.45 -7.76 -36.82
CA GLY A 800 -4.31 -8.45 -37.77
C GLY A 800 -4.06 -9.97 -37.82
N PRO A 801 -4.95 -10.74 -38.49
CA PRO A 801 -4.84 -12.18 -38.64
C PRO A 801 -3.68 -12.62 -39.53
N GLU A 802 -3.16 -11.77 -40.41
CA GLU A 802 -1.99 -12.04 -41.26
C GLU A 802 -0.70 -12.35 -40.49
N TYR A 803 -0.67 -12.05 -39.19
CA TYR A 803 0.46 -12.36 -38.30
C TYR A 803 0.43 -13.80 -37.77
N GLU A 804 -0.67 -14.54 -37.93
CA GLU A 804 -0.78 -15.95 -37.52
C GLU A 804 0.38 -16.83 -38.02
N PRO A 805 0.72 -16.88 -39.33
CA PRO A 805 1.81 -17.72 -39.82
C PRO A 805 3.20 -17.26 -39.34
N LEU A 806 3.33 -15.99 -38.96
CA LEU A 806 4.58 -15.34 -38.57
C LEU A 806 4.94 -15.59 -37.10
N LEU A 807 4.00 -16.01 -36.25
CA LEU A 807 4.30 -16.26 -34.84
C LEU A 807 5.23 -17.45 -34.64
N GLN A 808 6.11 -17.34 -33.65
CA GLN A 808 6.97 -18.43 -33.16
C GLN A 808 6.19 -19.45 -32.30
N THR A 809 5.03 -19.88 -32.79
CA THR A 809 4.19 -20.92 -32.18
C THR A 809 4.16 -22.15 -33.09
N THR A 810 4.19 -23.34 -32.48
CA THR A 810 4.17 -24.65 -33.16
C THR A 810 2.80 -25.34 -33.04
N TYR A 811 1.80 -24.67 -32.48
CA TYR A 811 0.51 -25.25 -32.08
C TYR A 811 -0.65 -24.82 -32.99
N PRO A 812 -1.69 -25.65 -33.13
CA PRO A 812 -2.85 -25.31 -33.96
C PRO A 812 -3.65 -24.15 -33.35
N THR A 813 -4.08 -23.23 -34.20
CA THR A 813 -4.96 -22.11 -33.83
C THR A 813 -6.34 -22.63 -33.43
N VAL A 814 -6.80 -22.22 -32.25
CA VAL A 814 -8.19 -22.43 -31.82
C VAL A 814 -9.06 -21.36 -32.49
N VAL A 815 -10.10 -21.77 -33.19
CA VAL A 815 -11.04 -20.85 -33.84
C VAL A 815 -12.34 -20.81 -33.03
N THR A 816 -12.81 -19.62 -32.66
CA THR A 816 -14.10 -19.43 -31.99
C THR A 816 -14.98 -18.45 -32.76
N ASN A 817 -16.26 -18.77 -32.88
CA ASN A 817 -17.30 -17.90 -33.44
C ASN A 817 -18.38 -17.55 -32.40
N ASP A 818 -18.09 -17.79 -31.11
CA ASP A 818 -19.01 -17.56 -29.99
C ASP A 818 -18.43 -16.52 -29.00
N PRO A 819 -18.31 -15.24 -29.41
CA PRO A 819 -17.98 -14.16 -28.51
C PRO A 819 -19.18 -13.82 -27.62
N ARG A 820 -18.94 -13.71 -26.32
CA ARG A 820 -19.93 -13.33 -25.32
C ARG A 820 -19.82 -11.85 -24.97
N PRO A 821 -20.96 -11.12 -24.89
CA PRO A 821 -20.96 -9.69 -24.60
C PRO A 821 -20.58 -9.40 -23.16
N ALA A 822 -20.23 -8.14 -22.86
CA ALA A 822 -19.93 -7.69 -21.49
C ALA A 822 -21.08 -7.91 -20.50
N SER A 823 -22.33 -8.01 -20.98
CA SER A 823 -23.51 -8.28 -20.15
C SER A 823 -23.68 -9.73 -19.72
N GLN A 824 -22.92 -10.68 -20.32
CA GLN A 824 -23.00 -12.11 -20.05
C GLN A 824 -22.72 -12.39 -18.57
N GLN A 825 -23.61 -13.14 -17.90
CA GLN A 825 -23.41 -13.55 -16.51
C GLN A 825 -22.58 -14.82 -16.43
N TRP A 826 -21.59 -14.80 -15.54
CA TRP A 826 -20.73 -15.92 -15.20
C TRP A 826 -20.77 -16.16 -13.70
N CYS A 827 -20.95 -17.40 -13.27
CA CYS A 827 -20.75 -17.79 -11.88
C CYS A 827 -19.45 -18.57 -11.78
N VAL A 828 -18.39 -17.89 -11.31
CA VAL A 828 -17.03 -18.44 -11.25
C VAL A 828 -16.79 -19.11 -9.90
N ALA A 829 -16.69 -20.43 -9.90
CA ALA A 829 -16.50 -21.29 -8.73
C ALA A 829 -15.02 -21.54 -8.42
#